data_AF-A0A6N3BY28-F1
#
_entry.id   AF-A0A6N3BY28-F1
#
_cell.length_a   1.000
_cell.length_b   1.000
_cell.length_c   1.000
_cell.angle_alpha   90.00
_cell.angle_beta   90.00
_cell.angle_gamma   90.00
#
_symmetry.space_group_name_H-M   'P 1'
#
loop_
_entity.id
_entity.type
_entity.pdbx_description
1 polymer ?
#
loop_
_entity_poly.entity_id
_entity_poly.type
_entity_poly.pdbx_seq_one_letter_code
_entity_poly.pdbx_strand_id
1 'polypeptide(L)'
;MLRKKIAFSFLMAFVLVFVYFATIFPVKAATPVIVINPGHLVGRDSGAVNNNTNIQEANLNAALAAMTAEKLKSIGYDVYLTHPVSGCSIPTLLTTQQVNAGYDSNSSLKTIGDAINAKNPDLAISIHHNSGGNASGYEFYWSSYRAGIDSEGVYTMTGLWPNDIAYLDSSPCYAAQRSKDFTNLLKSNFNSLSLPYRKTVERDDYIPAHTTCPSVLIEAGFVSNDAESRLLSSSNYQNDEANKIVNSINDFFGYDFDITAESITVSSVNNGKAKVTIKGVSGAGLSHVLVPTWSEANGQDDIQWYWANKEKDGTFSATIDVRNHNNESGTYRADAYAIDITGKMHPLGQTTVEMPAIETPKITADKVEVGTPDNGKAKVTISGLKVPSGVSFDHILVPTWSEANGQDDLQWYWASREWNGSYSVTIDVRNHNNESGTYRADAYAIDTTGKMHLLGQTTVEMPAIEPPKITADKVEVGTPDNGKAKVTISGLKVPSGVSFDHILVPTWSEANGQDDLQWYWASREWNGSYSVTIDVRNHNNESGTYRADAYAIDTTGKMHLLGQTTVEMPEIAQYHEISGYAAITYESLVGLYNNFSSIDFPSYYTENGRNVDLNRFAQLYIEEANAEGIRADVAFAQAMKETGWLKFGGQVSISQFNFAGLGATDDGAAGMSFAQKYGDNENGIRMGIRAQIQHLKAYASTEPLNNVCVDERFNLVKRGCAPYVEWLGQKENPNGYGWATGANYGQGIIDIMNRIP
;
A
#
# COMPACT_ATOMS: atom_id res chain seq x y z
N MET A 1 55.70 1.94 43.00
CA MET A 1 56.07 2.39 41.63
C MET A 1 56.73 1.30 40.79
N LEU A 2 57.68 0.52 41.31
CA LEU A 2 58.43 -0.48 40.53
C LEU A 2 57.55 -1.59 39.91
N ARG A 3 56.54 -2.10 40.64
CA ARG A 3 55.61 -3.13 40.13
C ARG A 3 54.72 -2.66 38.96
N LYS A 4 54.31 -1.38 38.94
CA LYS A 4 53.51 -0.80 37.83
C LYS A 4 54.36 -0.59 36.57
N LYS A 5 55.65 -0.25 36.71
CA LYS A 5 56.57 -0.13 35.58
C LYS A 5 56.88 -1.49 34.95
N ILE A 6 57.06 -2.53 35.76
CA ILE A 6 57.28 -3.90 35.26
C ILE A 6 56.05 -4.42 34.50
N ALA A 7 54.84 -4.24 35.04
CA ALA A 7 53.61 -4.65 34.35
C ALA A 7 53.40 -3.91 33.02
N PHE A 8 53.72 -2.61 32.97
CA PHE A 8 53.63 -1.82 31.74
C PHE A 8 54.68 -2.24 30.70
N SER A 9 55.91 -2.54 31.12
CA SER A 9 56.95 -3.05 30.22
C SER A 9 56.64 -4.45 29.69
N PHE A 10 56.02 -5.33 30.48
CA PHE A 10 55.54 -6.64 30.01
C PHE A 10 54.39 -6.51 29.02
N LEU A 11 53.43 -5.62 29.26
CA LEU A 11 52.32 -5.36 28.35
C LEU A 11 52.83 -4.77 27.02
N MET A 12 53.77 -3.83 27.08
CA MET A 12 54.35 -3.21 25.88
C MET A 12 55.21 -4.20 25.08
N ALA A 13 55.97 -5.07 25.76
CA ALA A 13 56.68 -6.16 25.11
C ALA A 13 55.71 -7.18 24.48
N PHE A 14 54.60 -7.51 25.15
CA PHE A 14 53.58 -8.40 24.60
C PHE A 14 52.89 -7.80 23.38
N VAL A 15 52.54 -6.51 23.40
CA VAL A 15 51.96 -5.79 22.25
C VAL A 15 52.95 -5.72 21.09
N LEU A 16 54.23 -5.42 21.35
CA LEU A 16 55.26 -5.37 20.30
C LEU A 16 55.51 -6.76 19.70
N VAL A 17 55.51 -7.81 20.51
CA VAL A 17 55.60 -9.20 20.05
C VAL A 17 54.36 -9.59 19.26
N PHE A 18 53.16 -9.22 19.70
CA PHE A 18 51.90 -9.48 18.98
C PHE A 18 51.85 -8.76 17.63
N VAL A 19 52.26 -7.49 17.57
CA VAL A 19 52.38 -6.72 16.32
C VAL A 19 53.45 -7.33 15.41
N TYR A 20 54.59 -7.74 15.96
CA TYR A 20 55.65 -8.44 15.20
C TYR A 20 55.14 -9.76 14.60
N PHE A 21 54.45 -10.61 15.38
CA PHE A 21 53.85 -11.85 14.88
C PHE A 21 52.72 -11.61 13.87
N ALA A 22 51.87 -10.60 14.06
CA ALA A 22 50.80 -10.22 13.12
C ALA A 22 51.34 -9.71 11.77
N THR A 23 52.53 -9.12 11.74
CA THR A 23 53.17 -8.64 10.50
C THR A 23 53.95 -9.73 9.74
N ILE A 24 54.40 -10.80 10.41
CA ILE A 24 55.26 -11.84 9.80
C ILE A 24 54.45 -13.10 9.46
N PHE A 25 53.36 -13.35 10.19
CA PHE A 25 52.35 -14.35 9.86
C PHE A 25 51.03 -13.64 9.60
N PRO A 26 50.77 -13.14 8.38
CA PRO A 26 49.42 -12.75 8.02
C PRO A 26 48.54 -14.00 8.17
N VAL A 27 47.77 -14.06 9.25
CA VAL A 27 46.66 -15.00 9.36
C VAL A 27 45.68 -14.52 8.29
N LYS A 28 45.72 -15.13 7.11
CA LYS A 28 44.59 -15.04 6.19
C LYS A 28 43.41 -15.62 6.96
N ALA A 29 42.48 -14.77 7.38
CA ALA A 29 41.19 -15.22 7.85
C ALA A 29 40.65 -16.20 6.79
N ALA A 30 40.16 -17.36 7.23
CA ALA A 30 39.54 -18.29 6.30
C ALA A 30 38.41 -17.57 5.56
N THR A 31 38.35 -17.74 4.24
CA THR A 31 37.27 -17.19 3.43
C THR A 31 35.93 -17.70 3.99
N PRO A 32 34.95 -16.82 4.27
CA PRO A 32 33.66 -17.27 4.77
C PRO A 32 32.97 -18.21 3.77
N VAL A 33 32.40 -19.29 4.31
CA VAL A 33 31.66 -20.30 3.55
C VAL A 33 30.17 -19.94 3.59
N ILE A 34 29.58 -19.71 2.42
CA ILE A 34 28.17 -19.38 2.27
C ILE A 34 27.45 -20.54 1.61
N VAL A 35 26.32 -20.97 2.19
CA VAL A 35 25.44 -21.95 1.55
C VAL A 35 24.11 -21.29 1.20
N ILE A 36 23.71 -21.37 -0.07
CA ILE A 36 22.43 -20.84 -0.54
C ILE A 36 21.53 -22.01 -0.93
N ASN A 37 20.34 -22.04 -0.34
CA ASN A 37 19.28 -22.96 -0.68
C ASN A 37 18.28 -22.26 -1.62
N PRO A 38 18.23 -22.62 -2.92
CA PRO A 38 17.09 -22.28 -3.74
C PRO A 38 15.88 -23.05 -3.21
N GLY A 39 14.87 -22.35 -2.69
CA GLY A 39 13.64 -22.96 -2.21
C GLY A 39 12.94 -23.75 -3.31
N HIS A 40 12.30 -24.86 -2.94
CA HIS A 40 11.65 -25.80 -3.86
C HIS A 40 12.65 -26.46 -4.86
N LEU A 41 12.13 -27.11 -5.90
CA LEU A 41 12.95 -27.82 -6.90
C LEU A 41 12.31 -27.75 -8.29
N VAL A 42 12.93 -26.96 -9.18
CA VAL A 42 12.47 -26.77 -10.56
C VAL A 42 12.15 -28.11 -11.25
N GLY A 43 10.95 -28.21 -11.79
CA GLY A 43 10.46 -29.40 -12.50
C GLY A 43 9.94 -30.53 -11.60
N ARG A 44 9.96 -30.38 -10.27
CA ARG A 44 9.42 -31.37 -9.33
C ARG A 44 8.52 -30.78 -8.26
N ASP A 45 8.97 -29.73 -7.61
CA ASP A 45 8.23 -28.93 -6.65
C ASP A 45 8.29 -27.50 -7.17
N SER A 46 7.19 -27.02 -7.74
CA SER A 46 7.14 -25.68 -8.34
C SER A 46 7.09 -24.56 -7.30
N GLY A 47 6.85 -24.89 -6.02
CA GLY A 47 6.34 -23.93 -5.07
C GLY A 47 5.01 -23.33 -5.55
N ALA A 48 4.75 -22.09 -5.14
CA ALA A 48 3.59 -21.34 -5.63
C ALA A 48 3.68 -21.03 -7.13
N VAL A 49 2.53 -21.01 -7.80
CA VAL A 49 2.43 -20.69 -9.24
C VAL A 49 1.44 -19.55 -9.42
N ASN A 50 1.85 -18.51 -10.13
CA ASN A 50 0.92 -17.45 -10.52
C ASN A 50 -0.03 -17.97 -11.61
N ASN A 51 -1.34 -17.93 -11.36
CA ASN A 51 -2.35 -18.46 -12.28
C ASN A 51 -2.47 -17.66 -13.60
N ASN A 52 -2.07 -16.38 -13.62
CA ASN A 52 -2.22 -15.50 -14.78
C ASN A 52 -0.95 -15.42 -15.64
N THR A 53 0.23 -15.45 -15.01
CA THR A 53 1.53 -15.35 -15.70
C THR A 53 2.20 -16.71 -15.90
N ASN A 54 1.73 -17.76 -15.21
CA ASN A 54 2.30 -19.11 -15.19
C ASN A 54 3.76 -19.16 -14.68
N ILE A 55 4.19 -18.10 -13.97
CA ILE A 55 5.50 -18.02 -13.34
C ILE A 55 5.47 -18.86 -12.07
N GLN A 56 6.48 -19.72 -11.91
CA GLN A 56 6.62 -20.62 -10.77
C GLN A 56 7.67 -20.09 -9.82
N GLU A 57 7.38 -20.15 -8.52
CA GLU A 57 8.29 -19.77 -7.44
C GLU A 57 9.65 -20.46 -7.58
N ALA A 58 9.68 -21.77 -7.80
CA ALA A 58 10.93 -22.53 -7.91
C ALA A 58 11.88 -21.98 -9.00
N ASN A 59 11.34 -21.45 -10.10
CA ASN A 59 12.15 -20.84 -11.16
C ASN A 59 12.75 -19.50 -10.72
N LEU A 60 11.97 -18.68 -10.01
CA LEU A 60 12.45 -17.41 -9.44
C LEU A 60 13.53 -17.65 -8.38
N ASN A 61 13.28 -18.60 -7.47
CA ASN A 61 14.20 -18.99 -6.41
C ASN A 61 15.54 -19.47 -6.98
N ALA A 62 15.49 -20.36 -7.97
CA ALA A 62 16.67 -20.89 -8.64
C ALA A 62 17.50 -19.79 -9.33
N ALA A 63 16.84 -18.88 -10.05
CA ALA A 63 17.50 -17.82 -10.79
C ALA A 63 18.17 -16.79 -9.84
N LEU A 64 17.46 -16.32 -8.81
CA LEU A 64 18.01 -15.40 -7.82
C LEU A 64 19.14 -16.04 -6.99
N ALA A 65 19.00 -17.31 -6.60
CA ALA A 65 20.03 -18.04 -5.86
C ALA A 65 21.30 -18.24 -6.69
N ALA A 66 21.18 -18.66 -7.96
CA ALA A 66 22.32 -18.81 -8.85
C ALA A 66 23.07 -17.49 -9.05
N MET A 67 22.33 -16.41 -9.33
CA MET A 67 22.93 -15.09 -9.55
C MET A 67 23.64 -14.56 -8.30
N THR A 68 23.03 -14.71 -7.13
CA THR A 68 23.64 -14.34 -5.85
C THR A 68 24.90 -15.16 -5.59
N ALA A 69 24.85 -16.47 -5.84
CA ALA A 69 25.97 -17.37 -5.60
C ALA A 69 27.16 -17.09 -6.53
N GLU A 70 26.91 -16.80 -7.80
CA GLU A 70 27.95 -16.45 -8.78
C GLU A 70 28.61 -15.11 -8.44
N LYS A 71 27.83 -14.10 -8.04
CA LYS A 71 28.36 -12.83 -7.57
C LYS A 71 29.25 -13.02 -6.34
N LEU A 72 28.79 -13.72 -5.32
CA LEU A 72 29.59 -14.03 -4.11
C LEU A 72 30.87 -14.80 -4.46
N LYS A 73 30.79 -15.77 -5.37
CA LYS A 73 31.97 -16.54 -5.78
C LYS A 73 32.98 -15.67 -6.51
N SER A 74 32.52 -14.75 -7.36
CA SER A 74 33.39 -13.83 -8.11
C SER A 74 34.17 -12.84 -7.22
N ILE A 75 33.68 -12.57 -6.02
CA ILE A 75 34.29 -11.66 -5.05
C ILE A 75 35.11 -12.36 -3.96
N GLY A 76 35.25 -13.69 -4.08
CA GLY A 76 36.19 -14.46 -3.29
C GLY A 76 35.58 -15.32 -2.19
N TYR A 77 34.26 -15.32 -1.98
CA TYR A 77 33.61 -16.22 -1.02
C TYR A 77 33.67 -17.68 -1.46
N ASP A 78 33.63 -18.60 -0.50
CA ASP A 78 33.43 -20.01 -0.76
C ASP A 78 31.93 -20.35 -0.72
N VAL A 79 31.34 -20.42 -1.90
CA VAL A 79 29.88 -20.54 -2.05
C VAL A 79 29.49 -21.93 -2.52
N TYR A 80 28.42 -22.45 -1.94
CA TYR A 80 27.77 -23.69 -2.35
C TYR A 80 26.26 -23.49 -2.49
N LEU A 81 25.66 -24.11 -3.49
CA LEU A 81 24.22 -24.30 -3.55
C LEU A 81 23.85 -25.58 -2.79
N THR A 82 22.65 -25.68 -2.23
CA THR A 82 22.20 -26.95 -1.62
C THR A 82 22.02 -28.03 -2.69
N HIS A 83 21.56 -27.65 -3.89
CA HIS A 83 21.28 -28.55 -5.02
C HIS A 83 21.53 -27.87 -6.38
N PRO A 84 21.63 -28.65 -7.49
CA PRO A 84 21.98 -28.09 -8.80
C PRO A 84 20.91 -27.17 -9.40
N VAL A 85 21.35 -26.01 -9.88
CA VAL A 85 20.54 -25.07 -10.68
C VAL A 85 21.04 -25.09 -12.13
N SER A 86 20.12 -25.20 -13.09
CA SER A 86 20.45 -25.23 -14.51
C SER A 86 21.21 -23.98 -14.95
N GLY A 87 22.33 -24.16 -15.65
CA GLY A 87 23.16 -23.06 -16.14
C GLY A 87 24.12 -22.45 -15.11
N CYS A 88 24.04 -22.85 -13.84
CA CYS A 88 24.92 -22.35 -12.78
C CYS A 88 26.10 -23.30 -12.55
N SER A 89 27.31 -22.74 -12.43
CA SER A 89 28.55 -23.52 -12.23
C SER A 89 28.98 -23.66 -10.75
N ILE A 90 28.19 -23.10 -9.83
CA ILE A 90 28.50 -23.14 -8.40
C ILE A 90 28.37 -24.58 -7.88
N PRO A 91 29.36 -25.09 -7.11
CA PRO A 91 29.30 -26.42 -6.53
C PRO A 91 28.09 -26.63 -5.62
N THR A 92 27.57 -27.86 -5.58
CA THR A 92 26.37 -28.19 -4.79
C THR A 92 26.71 -29.15 -3.66
N LEU A 93 25.97 -29.08 -2.54
CA LEU A 93 26.12 -30.01 -1.43
C LEU A 93 25.49 -31.38 -1.73
N LEU A 94 24.37 -31.37 -2.44
CA LEU A 94 23.63 -32.55 -2.84
C LEU A 94 23.57 -32.65 -4.36
N THR A 95 23.50 -33.90 -4.85
CA THR A 95 23.10 -34.19 -6.23
C THR A 95 21.58 -34.11 -6.39
N THR A 96 21.10 -33.92 -7.62
CA THR A 96 19.66 -33.98 -7.93
C THR A 96 19.02 -35.28 -7.44
N GLN A 97 19.74 -36.40 -7.52
CA GLN A 97 19.23 -37.70 -7.04
C GLN A 97 19.03 -37.72 -5.52
N GLN A 98 19.97 -37.17 -4.74
CA GLN A 98 19.87 -37.15 -3.28
C GLN A 98 18.74 -36.25 -2.79
N VAL A 99 18.60 -35.07 -3.39
CA VAL A 99 17.46 -34.17 -3.13
C VAL A 99 16.17 -34.88 -3.51
N ASN A 100 16.17 -35.61 -4.63
CA ASN A 100 14.99 -36.33 -5.06
C ASN A 100 14.53 -37.39 -4.07
N ALA A 101 15.47 -38.20 -3.57
CA ALA A 101 15.21 -39.19 -2.52
C ALA A 101 14.66 -38.56 -1.22
N GLY A 102 15.12 -37.35 -0.87
CA GLY A 102 14.59 -36.58 0.26
C GLY A 102 13.09 -36.31 0.11
N TYR A 103 12.67 -35.76 -1.02
CA TYR A 103 11.24 -35.57 -1.33
C TYR A 103 10.47 -36.89 -1.41
N ASP A 104 11.02 -37.96 -2.01
CA ASP A 104 10.33 -39.27 -2.11
C ASP A 104 10.05 -39.87 -0.72
N SER A 105 10.85 -39.49 0.28
CA SER A 105 10.71 -39.90 1.68
C SER A 105 10.06 -38.83 2.56
N ASN A 106 9.49 -37.76 1.99
CA ASN A 106 8.93 -36.61 2.72
C ASN A 106 9.91 -36.00 3.75
N SER A 107 11.21 -36.01 3.44
CA SER A 107 12.30 -35.55 4.29
C SER A 107 13.23 -34.55 3.58
N SER A 108 12.76 -33.87 2.53
CA SER A 108 13.57 -32.95 1.71
C SER A 108 14.21 -31.84 2.54
N LEU A 109 13.44 -31.15 3.38
CA LEU A 109 13.96 -30.08 4.26
C LEU A 109 14.99 -30.62 5.26
N LYS A 110 14.77 -31.82 5.82
CA LYS A 110 15.75 -32.50 6.68
C LYS A 110 17.02 -32.83 5.92
N THR A 111 16.89 -33.41 4.73
CA THR A 111 18.02 -33.76 3.85
C THR A 111 18.87 -32.53 3.52
N ILE A 112 18.22 -31.41 3.22
CA ILE A 112 18.88 -30.13 2.94
C ILE A 112 19.55 -29.58 4.21
N GLY A 113 18.83 -29.54 5.34
CA GLY A 113 19.37 -29.05 6.62
C GLY A 113 20.58 -29.86 7.10
N ASP A 114 20.51 -31.19 7.01
CA ASP A 114 21.62 -32.08 7.35
C ASP A 114 22.84 -31.82 6.45
N ALA A 115 22.63 -31.60 5.15
CA ALA A 115 23.71 -31.28 4.21
C ALA A 115 24.37 -29.92 4.52
N ILE A 116 23.56 -28.91 4.85
CA ILE A 116 24.06 -27.59 5.31
C ILE A 116 24.91 -27.77 6.57
N ASN A 117 24.40 -28.49 7.57
CA ASN A 117 25.12 -28.73 8.83
C ASN A 117 26.42 -29.52 8.61
N ALA A 118 26.40 -30.53 7.74
CA ALA A 118 27.60 -31.30 7.39
C ALA A 118 28.67 -30.45 6.71
N LYS A 119 28.27 -29.40 5.97
CA LYS A 119 29.21 -28.44 5.37
C LYS A 119 29.81 -27.47 6.41
N ASN A 120 29.10 -27.21 7.50
CA ASN A 120 29.46 -26.27 8.56
C ASN A 120 29.80 -24.86 8.01
N PRO A 121 28.86 -24.19 7.31
CA PRO A 121 29.10 -22.86 6.73
C PRO A 121 29.06 -21.75 7.80
N ASP A 122 29.55 -20.57 7.42
CA ASP A 122 29.48 -19.36 8.26
C ASP A 122 28.13 -18.65 8.14
N LEU A 123 27.39 -18.88 7.05
CA LEU A 123 26.03 -18.39 6.82
C LEU A 123 25.27 -19.29 5.85
N ALA A 124 23.99 -19.56 6.16
CA ALA A 124 23.06 -20.22 5.24
C ALA A 124 21.87 -19.32 4.89
N ILE A 125 21.44 -19.30 3.63
CA ILE A 125 20.31 -18.49 3.17
C ILE A 125 19.35 -19.37 2.39
N SER A 126 18.06 -19.38 2.75
CA SER A 126 17.00 -19.97 1.92
C SER A 126 16.28 -18.87 1.15
N ILE A 127 16.21 -18.99 -0.18
CA ILE A 127 15.59 -17.98 -1.05
C ILE A 127 14.25 -18.52 -1.58
N HIS A 128 13.19 -17.75 -1.37
CA HIS A 128 11.79 -18.04 -1.68
C HIS A 128 11.08 -16.82 -2.29
N HIS A 129 9.89 -17.06 -2.88
CA HIS A 129 8.94 -16.01 -3.26
C HIS A 129 7.53 -16.42 -2.84
N ASN A 130 6.93 -15.64 -1.96
CA ASN A 130 5.75 -15.99 -1.18
C ASN A 130 4.46 -15.95 -2.02
N SER A 131 3.36 -16.42 -1.44
CA SER A 131 2.02 -16.40 -2.03
C SER A 131 0.97 -16.07 -0.96
N GLY A 132 0.05 -15.14 -1.26
CA GLY A 132 -0.89 -14.65 -0.26
C GLY A 132 -1.97 -13.72 -0.81
N GLY A 133 -2.74 -14.17 -1.81
CA GLY A 133 -3.75 -13.34 -2.47
C GLY A 133 -3.12 -12.13 -3.14
N ASN A 134 -3.62 -10.92 -2.83
CA ASN A 134 -3.12 -9.65 -3.36
C ASN A 134 -1.92 -9.06 -2.57
N ALA A 135 -1.25 -9.87 -1.74
CA ALA A 135 -0.07 -9.44 -1.02
C ALA A 135 1.06 -8.98 -1.97
N SER A 136 1.93 -8.12 -1.45
CA SER A 136 3.04 -7.48 -2.16
C SER A 136 4.18 -7.15 -1.19
N GLY A 137 5.39 -7.02 -1.71
CA GLY A 137 6.62 -6.68 -0.99
C GLY A 137 7.46 -7.88 -0.56
N TYR A 138 8.66 -7.61 -0.04
CA TYR A 138 9.56 -8.65 0.47
C TYR A 138 9.44 -8.84 1.98
N GLU A 139 9.75 -10.04 2.44
CA GLU A 139 9.72 -10.46 3.85
C GLU A 139 10.99 -11.24 4.22
N PHE A 140 11.42 -11.12 5.47
CA PHE A 140 12.56 -11.88 5.98
C PHE A 140 12.17 -12.70 7.19
N TYR A 141 12.69 -13.92 7.27
CA TYR A 141 12.35 -14.88 8.31
C TYR A 141 13.64 -15.37 8.98
N TRP A 142 13.63 -15.40 10.31
CA TRP A 142 14.69 -15.95 11.13
C TRP A 142 14.10 -16.74 12.30
N SER A 143 14.88 -17.65 12.88
CA SER A 143 14.45 -18.42 14.05
C SER A 143 15.32 -18.12 15.26
N SER A 144 14.67 -17.77 16.37
CA SER A 144 15.27 -17.79 17.71
C SER A 144 15.50 -19.24 18.18
N TYR A 145 14.54 -20.11 17.88
CA TYR A 145 14.60 -21.54 18.18
C TYR A 145 15.60 -22.28 17.27
N ARG A 146 16.39 -23.17 17.89
CA ARG A 146 17.35 -24.02 17.18
C ARG A 146 17.21 -25.48 17.59
N ALA A 147 16.39 -26.21 16.84
CA ALA A 147 15.99 -27.58 17.14
C ALA A 147 17.19 -28.52 17.36
N GLY A 148 17.28 -29.08 18.57
CA GLY A 148 18.34 -30.03 18.94
C GLY A 148 19.73 -29.41 19.11
N ILE A 149 19.83 -28.07 19.06
CA ILE A 149 21.07 -27.30 19.23
C ILE A 149 20.98 -26.48 20.51
N ASP A 150 19.86 -25.78 20.70
CA ASP A 150 19.52 -25.06 21.93
C ASP A 150 18.19 -25.58 22.46
N SER A 151 18.11 -25.70 23.79
CA SER A 151 16.91 -26.18 24.49
C SER A 151 16.56 -25.34 25.72
N GLU A 152 17.41 -24.36 26.07
CA GLU A 152 17.11 -23.42 27.14
C GLU A 152 16.17 -22.35 26.60
N GLY A 153 15.21 -21.88 27.41
CA GLY A 153 14.35 -20.76 27.04
C GLY A 153 13.32 -21.01 25.92
N VAL A 154 13.20 -22.25 25.41
CA VAL A 154 12.25 -22.64 24.36
C VAL A 154 10.81 -22.63 24.85
N TYR A 155 9.91 -22.01 24.07
CA TYR A 155 8.47 -21.95 24.33
C TYR A 155 7.66 -21.99 23.03
N THR A 156 6.37 -22.31 23.13
CA THR A 156 5.47 -22.35 21.97
C THR A 156 4.62 -21.09 21.86
N MET A 157 4.40 -20.61 20.64
CA MET A 157 3.54 -19.47 20.33
C MET A 157 2.46 -19.86 19.32
N THR A 158 1.21 -19.57 19.64
CA THR A 158 0.05 -19.81 18.76
C THR A 158 -0.32 -18.55 18.00
N GLY A 159 -0.78 -18.70 16.75
CA GLY A 159 -1.37 -17.58 15.99
C GLY A 159 -0.39 -16.76 15.15
N LEU A 160 0.82 -17.27 14.91
CA LEU A 160 1.69 -16.75 13.83
C LEU A 160 1.09 -17.00 12.45
N TRP A 161 0.32 -18.09 12.31
CA TRP A 161 -0.55 -18.41 11.18
C TRP A 161 -1.87 -19.03 11.67
N PRO A 162 -2.94 -19.05 10.85
CA PRO A 162 -4.19 -19.71 11.22
C PRO A 162 -3.96 -21.18 11.57
N ASN A 163 -4.32 -21.56 12.80
CA ASN A 163 -4.20 -22.92 13.34
C ASN A 163 -2.77 -23.48 13.47
N ASP A 164 -1.77 -22.62 13.65
CA ASP A 164 -0.36 -23.02 13.76
C ASP A 164 0.24 -22.79 15.17
N ILE A 165 1.22 -23.64 15.53
CA ILE A 165 2.03 -23.55 16.75
C ILE A 165 3.50 -23.49 16.32
N ALA A 166 4.18 -22.39 16.65
CA ALA A 166 5.60 -22.21 16.37
C ALA A 166 6.42 -22.33 17.66
N TYR A 167 7.64 -22.88 17.56
CA TYR A 167 8.62 -22.88 18.64
C TYR A 167 9.52 -21.65 18.56
N LEU A 168 9.64 -20.92 19.67
CA LEU A 168 10.52 -19.76 19.83
C LEU A 168 11.45 -19.96 21.02
N ASP A 169 12.46 -19.10 21.13
CA ASP A 169 13.46 -19.15 22.19
C ASP A 169 13.69 -17.76 22.81
N SER A 170 13.51 -17.67 24.12
CA SER A 170 13.73 -16.46 24.91
C SER A 170 15.20 -16.21 25.28
N SER A 171 16.07 -17.20 25.08
CA SER A 171 17.52 -17.16 25.30
C SER A 171 18.29 -17.65 24.05
N PRO A 172 18.04 -17.08 22.87
CA PRO A 172 18.52 -17.64 21.61
C PRO A 172 20.05 -17.74 21.57
N CYS A 173 20.57 -18.85 21.04
CA CYS A 173 21.99 -19.05 20.85
C CYS A 173 22.65 -18.01 19.92
N TYR A 174 23.99 -17.97 19.91
CA TYR A 174 24.75 -17.00 19.10
C TYR A 174 24.37 -17.03 17.60
N ALA A 175 24.18 -18.21 17.01
CA ALA A 175 23.80 -18.34 15.60
C ALA A 175 22.42 -17.72 15.33
N ALA A 176 21.45 -17.91 16.23
CA ALA A 176 20.13 -17.31 16.14
C ALA A 176 20.18 -15.78 16.27
N GLN A 177 20.93 -15.25 17.24
CA GLN A 177 21.15 -13.80 17.39
C GLN A 177 21.77 -13.19 16.13
N ARG A 178 22.80 -13.82 15.57
CA ARG A 178 23.43 -13.39 14.32
C ARG A 178 22.50 -13.48 13.11
N SER A 179 21.56 -14.42 13.10
CA SER A 179 20.53 -14.49 12.05
C SER A 179 19.61 -13.28 12.09
N LYS A 180 19.21 -12.84 13.30
CA LYS A 180 18.45 -11.61 13.50
C LYS A 180 19.22 -10.39 13.00
N ASP A 181 20.49 -10.26 13.36
CA ASP A 181 21.35 -9.16 12.86
C ASP A 181 21.41 -9.13 11.33
N PHE A 182 21.54 -10.31 10.70
CA PHE A 182 21.54 -10.42 9.25
C PHE A 182 20.22 -9.97 8.61
N THR A 183 19.06 -10.30 9.20
CA THR A 183 17.76 -9.78 8.72
C THR A 183 17.65 -8.27 8.80
N ASN A 184 18.28 -7.62 9.79
CA ASN A 184 18.32 -6.16 9.88
C ASN A 184 19.16 -5.55 8.75
N LEU A 185 20.28 -6.18 8.38
CA LEU A 185 21.09 -5.77 7.24
C LEU A 185 20.32 -5.93 5.92
N LEU A 186 19.65 -7.06 5.72
CA LEU A 186 18.77 -7.29 4.57
C LEU A 186 17.71 -6.20 4.47
N LYS A 187 17.00 -5.89 5.57
CA LYS A 187 16.02 -4.81 5.61
C LYS A 187 16.60 -3.45 5.23
N SER A 188 17.78 -3.10 5.75
CA SER A 188 18.43 -1.82 5.43
C SER A 188 18.80 -1.73 3.95
N ASN A 189 19.42 -2.78 3.41
CA ASN A 189 19.94 -2.79 2.05
C ASN A 189 18.86 -2.94 0.97
N PHE A 190 17.75 -3.62 1.27
CA PHE A 190 16.62 -3.77 0.35
C PHE A 190 15.74 -2.51 0.25
N ASN A 191 15.86 -1.55 1.18
CA ASN A 191 14.96 -0.38 1.26
C ASN A 191 14.94 0.51 0.00
N SER A 192 15.91 0.37 -0.91
CA SER A 192 15.96 1.11 -2.18
C SER A 192 15.38 0.35 -3.38
N LEU A 193 14.86 -0.87 -3.20
CA LEU A 193 14.19 -1.61 -4.26
C LEU A 193 12.79 -1.02 -4.53
N SER A 194 12.26 -1.26 -5.72
CA SER A 194 10.92 -0.80 -6.10
C SER A 194 9.79 -1.51 -5.35
N LEU A 195 10.02 -2.74 -4.88
CA LEU A 195 9.08 -3.44 -4.01
C LEU A 195 9.23 -2.96 -2.56
N PRO A 196 8.13 -2.83 -1.80
CA PRO A 196 8.19 -2.35 -0.42
C PRO A 196 8.65 -3.44 0.55
N TYR A 197 9.30 -3.04 1.64
CA TYR A 197 9.48 -3.90 2.81
C TYR A 197 8.14 -4.16 3.48
N ARG A 198 7.81 -5.43 3.72
CA ARG A 198 6.56 -5.81 4.39
C ARG A 198 6.76 -6.13 5.86
N LYS A 199 7.61 -7.11 6.18
CA LYS A 199 7.88 -7.49 7.58
C LYS A 199 9.14 -8.36 7.71
N THR A 200 9.62 -8.44 8.95
CA THR A 200 10.60 -9.43 9.41
C THR A 200 9.88 -10.27 10.46
N VAL A 201 9.93 -11.59 10.32
CA VAL A 201 9.17 -12.53 11.13
C VAL A 201 10.13 -13.47 11.86
N GLU A 202 9.88 -13.65 13.14
CA GLU A 202 10.52 -14.69 13.95
C GLU A 202 9.66 -15.95 13.89
N ARG A 203 10.20 -17.05 13.33
CA ARG A 203 9.49 -18.33 13.14
C ARG A 203 10.46 -19.51 13.12
N ASP A 204 9.97 -20.71 13.41
CA ASP A 204 10.68 -22.00 13.34
C ASP A 204 10.66 -22.65 11.95
N ASP A 205 10.79 -21.85 10.89
CA ASP A 205 10.97 -22.38 9.54
C ASP A 205 12.14 -23.36 9.49
N TYR A 206 11.94 -24.50 8.80
CA TYR A 206 12.81 -25.65 8.98
C TYR A 206 14.30 -25.34 8.79
N ILE A 207 14.68 -24.62 7.71
CA ILE A 207 16.09 -24.30 7.45
C ILE A 207 16.65 -23.34 8.52
N PRO A 208 16.00 -22.19 8.81
CA PRO A 208 16.39 -21.34 9.94
C PRO A 208 16.40 -22.02 11.31
N ALA A 209 15.53 -23.00 11.57
CA ALA A 209 15.41 -23.64 12.88
C ALA A 209 16.32 -24.86 13.08
N HIS A 210 16.73 -25.55 12.01
CA HIS A 210 17.48 -26.81 12.10
C HIS A 210 18.94 -26.72 11.63
N THR A 211 19.43 -25.52 11.30
CA THR A 211 20.84 -25.32 10.93
C THR A 211 21.66 -24.78 12.11
N THR A 212 22.93 -25.15 12.15
CA THR A 212 23.89 -24.84 13.23
C THR A 212 24.57 -23.48 13.07
N CYS A 213 24.62 -22.96 11.84
CA CYS A 213 25.16 -21.65 11.50
C CYS A 213 24.09 -20.55 11.59
N PRO A 214 24.46 -19.26 11.57
CA PRO A 214 23.53 -18.19 11.25
C PRO A 214 22.78 -18.51 9.95
N SER A 215 21.47 -18.29 9.95
CA SER A 215 20.62 -18.68 8.83
C SER A 215 19.29 -17.93 8.77
N VAL A 216 18.88 -17.57 7.56
CA VAL A 216 17.61 -16.86 7.32
C VAL A 216 16.87 -17.46 6.13
N LEU A 217 15.57 -17.18 6.06
CA LEU A 217 14.77 -17.37 4.86
C LEU A 217 14.38 -15.98 4.31
N ILE A 218 14.53 -15.80 3.01
CA ILE A 218 14.21 -14.57 2.28
C ILE A 218 13.02 -14.86 1.39
N GLU A 219 11.90 -14.18 1.63
CA GLU A 219 10.81 -14.08 0.67
C GLU A 219 11.02 -12.81 -0.15
N ALA A 220 11.57 -12.94 -1.36
CA ALA A 220 12.02 -11.81 -2.17
C ALA A 220 10.85 -11.03 -2.83
N GLY A 221 9.64 -11.57 -2.78
CA GLY A 221 8.42 -10.91 -3.24
C GLY A 221 7.25 -11.90 -3.25
N PHE A 222 6.09 -11.51 -3.78
CA PHE A 222 4.91 -12.37 -3.87
C PHE A 222 4.66 -12.84 -5.31
N VAL A 223 4.89 -14.12 -5.59
CA VAL A 223 4.58 -14.71 -6.91
C VAL A 223 3.08 -14.67 -7.21
N SER A 224 2.21 -14.69 -6.19
CA SER A 224 0.76 -14.59 -6.38
C SER A 224 0.31 -13.23 -6.95
N ASN A 225 1.15 -12.20 -6.85
CA ASN A 225 0.86 -10.88 -7.40
C ASN A 225 1.29 -10.80 -8.86
N ASP A 226 0.37 -10.45 -9.75
CA ASP A 226 0.63 -10.39 -11.19
C ASP A 226 1.69 -9.35 -11.58
N ALA A 227 1.72 -8.20 -10.92
CA ALA A 227 2.70 -7.16 -11.21
C ALA A 227 4.08 -7.58 -10.70
N GLU A 228 4.15 -8.09 -9.47
CA GLU A 228 5.42 -8.56 -8.90
C GLU A 228 5.95 -9.78 -9.63
N SER A 229 5.14 -10.79 -9.97
CA SER A 229 5.63 -11.98 -10.67
C SER A 229 6.34 -11.63 -11.99
N ARG A 230 5.83 -10.65 -12.75
CA ARG A 230 6.52 -10.15 -13.96
C ARG A 230 7.82 -9.42 -13.60
N LEU A 231 7.80 -8.56 -12.59
CA LEU A 231 9.00 -7.84 -12.14
C LEU A 231 10.09 -8.81 -11.62
N LEU A 232 9.73 -9.76 -10.77
CA LEU A 232 10.60 -10.78 -10.19
C LEU A 232 11.18 -11.72 -11.25
N SER A 233 10.50 -11.90 -12.39
CA SER A 233 11.04 -12.63 -13.55
C SER A 233 12.00 -11.82 -14.42
N SER A 234 12.14 -10.51 -14.18
CA SER A 234 13.07 -9.64 -14.91
C SER A 234 14.50 -9.89 -14.46
N SER A 235 15.40 -10.16 -15.41
CA SER A 235 16.82 -10.33 -15.12
C SER A 235 17.45 -9.11 -14.45
N ASN A 236 16.99 -7.91 -14.79
CA ASN A 236 17.51 -6.67 -14.20
C ASN A 236 17.09 -6.56 -12.73
N TYR A 237 15.83 -6.88 -12.43
CA TYR A 237 15.33 -6.82 -11.07
C TYR A 237 15.99 -7.90 -10.19
N GLN A 238 16.12 -9.13 -10.69
CA GLN A 238 16.86 -10.18 -9.97
C GLN A 238 18.32 -9.81 -9.72
N ASN A 239 18.95 -9.07 -10.64
CA ASN A 239 20.29 -8.56 -10.43
C ASN A 239 20.35 -7.53 -9.32
N ASP A 240 19.36 -6.64 -9.23
CA ASP A 240 19.25 -5.66 -8.14
C ASP A 240 19.02 -6.37 -6.79
N GLU A 241 18.14 -7.36 -6.73
CA GLU A 241 17.90 -8.17 -5.52
C GLU A 241 19.15 -8.95 -5.10
N ALA A 242 19.79 -9.65 -6.04
CA ALA A 242 21.03 -10.37 -5.79
C ALA A 242 22.10 -9.42 -5.24
N ASN A 243 22.23 -8.21 -5.80
CA ASN A 243 23.15 -7.20 -5.30
C ASN A 243 22.84 -6.81 -3.84
N LYS A 244 21.57 -6.67 -3.47
CA LYS A 244 21.19 -6.36 -2.08
C LYS A 244 21.50 -7.50 -1.11
N ILE A 245 21.34 -8.74 -1.54
CA ILE A 245 21.72 -9.91 -0.74
C ILE A 245 23.24 -9.93 -0.57
N VAL A 246 24.02 -9.75 -1.65
CA VAL A 246 25.49 -9.71 -1.58
C VAL A 246 25.99 -8.59 -0.66
N ASN A 247 25.40 -7.39 -0.76
CA ASN A 247 25.74 -6.27 0.14
C ASN A 247 25.48 -6.60 1.60
N SER A 248 24.33 -7.21 1.88
CA SER A 248 23.99 -7.61 3.25
C SER A 248 24.98 -8.64 3.79
N ILE A 249 25.45 -9.57 2.95
CA ILE A 249 26.46 -10.58 3.32
C ILE A 249 27.82 -9.89 3.57
N ASN A 250 28.22 -8.97 2.70
CA ASN A 250 29.44 -8.19 2.88
C ASN A 250 29.42 -7.41 4.19
N ASP A 251 28.33 -6.69 4.49
CA ASP A 251 28.17 -5.95 5.74
C ASP A 251 28.22 -6.89 6.95
N PHE A 252 27.61 -8.08 6.83
CA PHE A 252 27.57 -9.07 7.91
C PHE A 252 28.95 -9.63 8.28
N PHE A 253 29.82 -9.80 7.28
CA PHE A 253 31.21 -10.24 7.46
C PHE A 253 32.22 -9.08 7.57
N GLY A 254 31.77 -7.82 7.45
CA GLY A 254 32.62 -6.64 7.44
C GLY A 254 33.55 -6.57 6.22
N TYR A 255 33.13 -7.13 5.08
CA TYR A 255 33.87 -7.12 3.84
C TYR A 255 33.61 -5.81 3.09
N ASP A 256 34.63 -4.94 2.99
CA ASP A 256 34.59 -3.78 2.11
C ASP A 256 35.56 -4.01 0.95
N PHE A 257 35.11 -3.70 -0.27
CA PHE A 257 35.98 -3.79 -1.43
C PHE A 257 36.98 -2.64 -1.39
N ASP A 258 38.24 -2.94 -1.11
CA ASP A 258 39.32 -1.95 -1.23
C ASP A 258 39.66 -1.76 -2.72
N ILE A 259 38.78 -1.05 -3.44
CA ILE A 259 39.02 -0.66 -4.84
C ILE A 259 39.75 0.68 -4.85
N THR A 260 40.96 0.67 -5.38
CA THR A 260 41.85 1.83 -5.40
C THR A 260 42.26 2.17 -6.82
N ALA A 261 42.78 3.38 -7.02
CA ALA A 261 43.46 3.80 -8.24
C ALA A 261 44.84 4.37 -7.90
N GLU A 262 45.82 4.18 -8.78
CA GLU A 262 47.17 4.74 -8.62
C GLU A 262 47.16 6.27 -8.80
N SER A 263 46.42 6.76 -9.80
CA SER A 263 46.34 8.20 -10.11
C SER A 263 45.16 8.53 -11.00
N ILE A 264 44.65 9.74 -10.86
CA ILE A 264 43.71 10.37 -11.78
C ILE A 264 44.40 11.58 -12.40
N THR A 265 44.32 11.68 -13.72
CA THR A 265 44.94 12.77 -14.48
C THR A 265 43.97 13.29 -15.53
N VAL A 266 44.17 14.52 -15.98
CA VAL A 266 43.39 15.13 -17.06
C VAL A 266 44.31 15.65 -18.16
N SER A 267 43.91 15.47 -19.41
CA SER A 267 44.65 15.99 -20.57
C SER A 267 44.54 17.51 -20.68
N SER A 268 45.43 18.13 -21.46
CA SER A 268 45.21 19.51 -21.94
C SER A 268 43.87 19.62 -22.68
N VAL A 269 43.20 20.75 -22.53
CA VAL A 269 41.93 21.02 -23.21
C VAL A 269 42.16 21.31 -24.68
N ASN A 270 41.35 20.69 -25.55
CA ASN A 270 41.33 20.97 -26.99
C ASN A 270 39.89 21.06 -27.48
N ASN A 271 39.53 22.20 -28.09
CA ASN A 271 38.19 22.45 -28.64
C ASN A 271 37.05 22.14 -27.64
N GLY A 272 37.22 22.58 -26.39
CA GLY A 272 36.27 22.37 -25.29
C GLY A 272 36.25 20.98 -24.69
N LYS A 273 37.16 20.08 -25.11
CA LYS A 273 37.21 18.70 -24.61
C LYS A 273 38.45 18.45 -23.76
N ALA A 274 38.27 17.71 -22.67
CA ALA A 274 39.36 17.18 -21.84
C ALA A 274 39.13 15.69 -21.55
N LYS A 275 40.20 14.90 -21.55
CA LYS A 275 40.15 13.47 -21.25
C LYS A 275 40.62 13.24 -19.82
N VAL A 276 39.74 12.73 -18.96
CA VAL A 276 40.09 12.21 -17.63
C VAL A 276 40.58 10.78 -17.80
N THR A 277 41.74 10.47 -17.21
CA THR A 277 42.36 9.15 -17.25
C THR A 277 42.64 8.67 -15.83
N ILE A 278 42.10 7.51 -15.48
CA ILE A 278 42.28 6.84 -14.20
C ILE A 278 43.19 5.63 -14.42
N LYS A 279 44.35 5.63 -13.76
CA LYS A 279 45.38 4.59 -13.90
C LYS A 279 45.40 3.68 -12.68
N GLY A 280 45.68 2.40 -12.92
CA GLY A 280 45.91 1.42 -11.86
C GLY A 280 44.67 1.10 -11.03
N VAL A 281 43.49 1.14 -11.64
CA VAL A 281 42.25 0.77 -10.95
C VAL A 281 42.29 -0.73 -10.63
N SER A 282 42.31 -1.08 -9.35
CA SER A 282 42.42 -2.46 -8.89
C SER A 282 41.63 -2.69 -7.61
N GLY A 283 41.03 -3.87 -7.48
CA GLY A 283 40.23 -4.28 -6.35
C GLY A 283 39.31 -5.43 -6.72
N ALA A 284 39.00 -6.31 -5.76
CA ALA A 284 38.02 -7.36 -5.97
C ALA A 284 36.65 -6.72 -6.29
N GLY A 285 35.86 -7.37 -7.14
CA GLY A 285 34.51 -6.90 -7.45
C GLY A 285 34.41 -5.67 -8.35
N LEU A 286 35.50 -5.09 -8.89
CA LEU A 286 35.41 -3.98 -9.84
C LEU A 286 34.52 -4.34 -11.04
N SER A 287 33.45 -3.56 -11.25
CA SER A 287 32.52 -3.71 -12.37
C SER A 287 32.74 -2.62 -13.42
N HIS A 288 32.61 -1.35 -13.04
CA HIS A 288 32.71 -0.19 -13.92
C HIS A 288 33.47 0.97 -13.25
N VAL A 289 33.82 2.00 -14.02
CA VAL A 289 34.34 3.27 -13.49
C VAL A 289 33.49 4.41 -14.03
N LEU A 290 33.12 5.33 -13.16
CA LEU A 290 32.24 6.46 -13.43
C LEU A 290 32.96 7.76 -13.07
N VAL A 291 32.79 8.78 -13.91
CA VAL A 291 33.43 10.09 -13.77
C VAL A 291 32.36 11.18 -13.74
N PRO A 292 31.65 11.41 -12.62
CA PRO A 292 30.83 12.60 -12.44
C PRO A 292 31.67 13.87 -12.58
N THR A 293 31.19 14.80 -13.40
CA THR A 293 31.87 16.07 -13.68
C THR A 293 30.86 17.20 -13.64
N TRP A 294 31.24 18.37 -13.12
CA TRP A 294 30.45 19.59 -13.13
C TRP A 294 31.35 20.82 -13.19
N SER A 295 30.82 21.94 -13.66
CA SER A 295 31.48 23.24 -13.59
C SER A 295 31.38 23.74 -12.15
N GLU A 296 32.45 24.28 -11.58
CA GLU A 296 32.38 24.88 -10.23
C GLU A 296 31.58 26.21 -10.23
N ALA A 297 31.15 26.71 -11.39
CA ALA A 297 30.22 27.82 -11.45
C ALA A 297 28.85 27.33 -10.99
N ASN A 298 28.23 28.04 -10.05
CA ASN A 298 26.89 27.74 -9.51
C ASN A 298 26.72 26.37 -8.80
N GLY A 299 27.80 25.62 -8.57
CA GLY A 299 27.76 24.38 -7.78
C GLY A 299 27.71 23.15 -8.67
N GLN A 300 26.76 22.23 -8.45
CA GLN A 300 26.61 21.00 -9.26
C GLN A 300 25.38 21.07 -10.18
N ASP A 301 24.97 22.27 -10.58
CA ASP A 301 23.74 22.49 -11.37
C ASP A 301 23.85 21.92 -12.79
N ASP A 302 25.06 21.66 -13.29
CA ASP A 302 25.33 21.12 -14.61
C ASP A 302 25.99 19.72 -14.60
N ILE A 303 25.92 18.98 -13.48
CA ILE A 303 26.60 17.70 -13.32
C ILE A 303 26.23 16.68 -14.39
N GLN A 304 27.25 16.08 -15.02
CA GLN A 304 27.12 15.00 -15.99
C GLN A 304 27.92 13.78 -15.53
N TRP A 305 27.33 12.60 -15.69
CA TRP A 305 27.92 11.32 -15.28
C TRP A 305 28.46 10.57 -16.48
N TYR A 306 29.80 10.51 -16.60
CA TYR A 306 30.45 9.85 -17.71
C TYR A 306 30.90 8.44 -17.35
N TRP A 307 30.46 7.44 -18.12
CA TRP A 307 31.04 6.09 -18.05
C TRP A 307 32.47 6.11 -18.61
N ALA A 308 33.44 5.65 -17.82
CA ALA A 308 34.81 5.56 -18.27
C ALA A 308 35.04 4.24 -19.04
N ASN A 309 35.64 4.36 -20.22
CA ASN A 309 35.97 3.22 -21.07
C ASN A 309 37.29 2.61 -20.61
N LYS A 310 37.35 1.28 -20.51
CA LYS A 310 38.59 0.56 -20.25
C LYS A 310 39.45 0.50 -21.52
N GLU A 311 40.63 1.06 -21.44
CA GLU A 311 41.60 1.16 -22.53
C GLU A 311 42.48 -0.10 -22.61
N LYS A 312 43.16 -0.29 -23.75
CA LYS A 312 44.04 -1.45 -23.99
C LYS A 312 45.23 -1.54 -23.02
N ASP A 313 45.68 -0.41 -22.50
CA ASP A 313 46.79 -0.32 -21.53
C ASP A 313 46.32 -0.53 -20.08
N GLY A 314 45.04 -0.81 -19.86
CA GLY A 314 44.44 -1.05 -18.55
C GLY A 314 43.97 0.21 -17.82
N THR A 315 44.16 1.40 -18.38
CA THR A 315 43.58 2.64 -17.84
C THR A 315 42.07 2.72 -18.11
N PHE A 316 41.37 3.55 -17.35
CA PHE A 316 39.98 3.92 -17.62
C PHE A 316 39.93 5.38 -18.04
N SER A 317 39.07 5.72 -19.01
CA SER A 317 39.00 7.11 -19.48
C SER A 317 37.60 7.62 -19.84
N ALA A 318 37.37 8.89 -19.56
CA ALA A 318 36.15 9.62 -19.93
C ALA A 318 36.53 10.93 -20.62
N THR A 319 35.81 11.31 -21.68
CA THR A 319 36.00 12.61 -22.34
C THR A 319 34.89 13.56 -21.91
N ILE A 320 35.28 14.61 -21.19
CA ILE A 320 34.41 15.72 -20.80
C ILE A 320 34.36 16.72 -21.95
N ASP A 321 33.18 17.26 -22.23
CA ASP A 321 32.97 18.29 -23.24
C ASP A 321 32.19 19.45 -22.63
N VAL A 322 32.75 20.66 -22.68
CA VAL A 322 32.13 21.89 -22.15
C VAL A 322 30.71 22.13 -22.69
N ARG A 323 30.39 21.61 -23.88
CA ARG A 323 29.05 21.69 -24.49
C ARG A 323 27.97 20.90 -23.73
N ASN A 324 28.37 19.87 -22.98
CA ASN A 324 27.46 19.09 -22.13
C ASN A 324 27.22 19.76 -20.76
N HIS A 325 27.89 20.88 -20.52
CA HIS A 325 27.99 21.57 -19.25
C HIS A 325 27.60 23.04 -19.42
N ASN A 326 26.46 23.26 -20.08
CA ASN A 326 25.90 24.58 -20.40
C ASN A 326 26.82 25.53 -21.21
N ASN A 327 27.97 25.06 -21.70
CA ASN A 327 29.07 25.86 -22.26
C ASN A 327 29.71 26.82 -21.22
N GLU A 328 29.62 26.49 -19.94
CA GLU A 328 30.25 27.27 -18.88
C GLU A 328 31.76 27.19 -18.96
N SER A 329 32.43 28.32 -18.77
CA SER A 329 33.90 28.38 -18.76
C SER A 329 34.41 28.42 -17.34
N GLY A 330 35.63 27.92 -17.12
CA GLY A 330 36.31 27.97 -15.84
C GLY A 330 36.66 26.58 -15.33
N THR A 331 36.82 26.47 -14.01
CA THR A 331 37.23 25.22 -13.36
C THR A 331 36.10 24.21 -13.40
N TYR A 332 36.34 23.08 -14.06
CA TYR A 332 35.53 21.87 -13.93
C TYR A 332 36.15 20.95 -12.89
N ARG A 333 35.31 20.34 -12.06
CA ARG A 333 35.69 19.25 -11.17
C ARG A 333 35.22 17.93 -11.76
N ALA A 334 36.10 16.93 -11.74
CA ALA A 334 35.83 15.57 -12.16
C ALA A 334 36.24 14.60 -11.06
N ASP A 335 35.25 14.01 -10.41
CA ASP A 335 35.46 12.94 -9.44
C ASP A 335 35.45 11.59 -10.17
N ALA A 336 36.18 10.60 -9.68
CA ALA A 336 36.14 9.25 -10.21
C ALA A 336 35.74 8.24 -9.15
N TYR A 337 34.82 7.36 -9.50
CA TYR A 337 34.32 6.28 -8.65
C TYR A 337 34.46 4.94 -9.37
N ALA A 338 34.90 3.92 -8.67
CA ALA A 338 34.67 2.54 -9.09
C ALA A 338 33.27 2.14 -8.67
N ILE A 339 32.56 1.45 -9.55
CA ILE A 339 31.33 0.74 -9.20
C ILE A 339 31.71 -0.72 -9.07
N ASP A 340 31.46 -1.30 -7.89
CA ASP A 340 31.66 -2.73 -7.70
C ASP A 340 30.51 -3.56 -8.29
N ILE A 341 30.63 -4.88 -8.26
CA ILE A 341 29.67 -5.84 -8.80
C ILE A 341 28.29 -5.78 -8.12
N THR A 342 28.22 -5.15 -6.94
CA THR A 342 26.99 -4.94 -6.18
C THR A 342 26.33 -3.60 -6.51
N GLY A 343 27.00 -2.74 -7.28
CA GLY A 343 26.55 -1.39 -7.59
C GLY A 343 26.97 -0.33 -6.56
N LYS A 344 27.73 -0.68 -5.52
CA LYS A 344 28.24 0.30 -4.55
C LYS A 344 29.40 1.09 -5.19
N MET A 345 29.40 2.41 -4.95
CA MET A 345 30.43 3.32 -5.45
C MET A 345 31.58 3.47 -4.44
N HIS A 346 32.80 3.37 -4.94
CA HIS A 346 34.06 3.51 -4.20
C HIS A 346 34.85 4.69 -4.76
N PRO A 347 35.20 5.71 -3.95
CA PRO A 347 35.94 6.86 -4.43
C PRO A 347 37.36 6.47 -4.85
N LEU A 348 37.73 6.76 -6.10
CA LEU A 348 39.08 6.55 -6.64
C LEU A 348 39.94 7.82 -6.55
N GLY A 349 39.29 8.98 -6.39
CA GLY A 349 39.89 10.29 -6.25
C GLY A 349 39.21 11.34 -7.14
N GLN A 350 39.87 12.47 -7.35
CA GLN A 350 39.32 13.61 -8.07
C GLN A 350 40.42 14.39 -8.81
N THR A 351 40.04 15.16 -9.82
CA THR A 351 40.88 16.14 -10.51
C THR A 351 40.06 17.36 -10.91
N THR A 352 40.73 18.44 -11.28
CA THR A 352 40.08 19.60 -11.90
C THR A 352 40.71 19.91 -13.26
N VAL A 353 39.97 20.62 -14.12
CA VAL A 353 40.45 21.11 -15.42
C VAL A 353 39.84 22.46 -15.76
N GLU A 354 40.65 23.40 -16.22
CA GLU A 354 40.17 24.69 -16.73
C GLU A 354 39.66 24.54 -18.16
N MET A 355 38.35 24.73 -18.37
CA MET A 355 37.76 24.74 -19.71
C MET A 355 37.57 26.17 -20.23
N PRO A 356 37.81 26.40 -21.53
CA PRO A 356 37.69 27.72 -22.12
C PRO A 356 36.23 28.11 -22.32
N ALA A 357 35.98 29.42 -22.38
CA ALA A 357 34.77 29.94 -22.99
C ALA A 357 34.76 29.59 -24.48
N ILE A 358 33.67 29.01 -24.95
CA ILE A 358 33.44 28.79 -26.38
C ILE A 358 32.34 29.75 -26.82
N GLU A 359 32.63 30.56 -27.84
CA GLU A 359 31.61 31.41 -28.46
C GLU A 359 30.50 30.52 -29.03
N THR A 360 29.31 30.60 -28.43
CA THR A 360 28.12 29.96 -28.99
C THR A 360 27.43 30.93 -29.93
N PRO A 361 27.09 30.54 -31.16
CA PRO A 361 26.25 31.37 -32.00
C PRO A 361 24.89 31.56 -31.31
N LYS A 362 24.50 32.83 -31.08
CA LYS A 362 23.26 33.21 -30.38
C LYS A 362 22.21 33.71 -31.35
N ILE A 363 20.99 33.21 -31.22
CA ILE A 363 19.83 33.78 -31.95
C ILE A 363 19.40 35.06 -31.25
N THR A 364 19.18 36.13 -32.00
CA THR A 364 18.76 37.43 -31.45
C THR A 364 17.54 37.97 -32.19
N ALA A 365 16.81 38.91 -31.60
CA ALA A 365 15.81 39.71 -32.28
C ALA A 365 16.17 41.20 -32.19
N ASP A 366 15.70 42.01 -33.13
CA ASP A 366 15.87 43.46 -33.07
C ASP A 366 14.95 44.08 -32.02
N LYS A 367 13.74 43.53 -31.82
CA LYS A 367 12.75 44.07 -30.88
C LYS A 367 11.76 43.01 -30.40
N VAL A 368 11.40 43.08 -29.12
CA VAL A 368 10.21 42.43 -28.52
C VAL A 368 9.35 43.54 -27.96
N GLU A 369 8.08 43.59 -28.36
CA GLU A 369 7.14 44.64 -27.92
C GLU A 369 5.74 44.08 -27.71
N VAL A 370 4.94 44.76 -26.91
CA VAL A 370 3.56 44.38 -26.59
C VAL A 370 2.60 45.51 -26.91
N GLY A 371 1.49 45.18 -27.58
CA GLY A 371 0.43 46.14 -27.91
C GLY A 371 -0.46 46.47 -26.72
N THR A 372 -1.25 47.53 -26.85
CA THR A 372 -2.25 47.92 -25.83
C THR A 372 -3.28 46.81 -25.62
N PRO A 373 -3.59 46.43 -24.36
CA PRO A 373 -4.60 45.43 -24.08
C PRO A 373 -6.01 45.85 -24.53
N ASP A 374 -6.77 44.89 -25.03
CA ASP A 374 -8.19 45.03 -25.35
C ASP A 374 -8.95 43.81 -24.82
N ASN A 375 -10.00 44.06 -24.02
CA ASN A 375 -10.84 43.03 -23.41
C ASN A 375 -10.05 41.88 -22.73
N GLY A 376 -9.01 42.24 -21.97
CA GLY A 376 -8.12 41.31 -21.26
C GLY A 376 -7.07 40.61 -22.13
N LYS A 377 -6.93 40.99 -23.41
CA LYS A 377 -5.97 40.39 -24.35
C LYS A 377 -4.90 41.38 -24.79
N ALA A 378 -3.63 40.95 -24.82
CA ALA A 378 -2.50 41.76 -25.30
C ALA A 378 -1.64 40.97 -26.29
N LYS A 379 -1.23 41.59 -27.40
CA LYS A 379 -0.42 40.94 -28.45
C LYS A 379 1.07 41.27 -28.26
N VAL A 380 1.90 40.25 -28.04
CA VAL A 380 3.37 40.36 -28.05
C VAL A 380 3.87 40.10 -29.47
N THR A 381 4.79 40.94 -29.95
CA THR A 381 5.41 40.86 -31.28
C THR A 381 6.93 40.85 -31.16
N ILE A 382 7.57 39.93 -31.88
CA ILE A 382 9.02 39.75 -31.97
C ILE A 382 9.45 40.04 -33.41
N SER A 383 10.26 41.07 -33.61
CA SER A 383 10.68 41.56 -34.94
C SER A 383 12.19 41.49 -35.13
N GLY A 384 12.63 41.28 -36.38
CA GLY A 384 14.04 41.31 -36.76
C GLY A 384 14.85 40.13 -36.24
N LEU A 385 14.30 38.91 -36.33
CA LEU A 385 14.99 37.69 -35.90
C LEU A 385 16.25 37.45 -36.75
N LYS A 386 17.38 37.23 -36.08
CA LYS A 386 18.70 36.96 -36.65
C LYS A 386 19.20 35.61 -36.16
N VAL A 387 19.33 34.67 -37.09
CA VAL A 387 19.82 33.31 -36.82
C VAL A 387 21.23 33.18 -37.38
N PRO A 388 22.26 32.90 -36.56
CA PRO A 388 23.62 32.70 -37.02
C PRO A 388 23.77 31.52 -38.00
N SER A 389 24.78 31.57 -38.86
CA SER A 389 25.07 30.47 -39.80
C SER A 389 25.38 29.18 -39.02
N GLY A 390 24.78 28.06 -39.45
CA GLY A 390 24.94 26.75 -38.80
C GLY A 390 24.03 26.49 -37.60
N VAL A 391 23.22 27.49 -37.19
CA VAL A 391 22.18 27.31 -36.16
C VAL A 391 20.81 27.28 -36.84
N SER A 392 19.96 26.37 -36.39
CA SER A 392 18.55 26.31 -36.75
C SER A 392 17.71 26.36 -35.48
N PHE A 393 16.52 26.93 -35.57
CA PHE A 393 15.57 26.93 -34.46
C PHE A 393 14.24 26.35 -34.86
N ASP A 394 13.57 25.79 -33.86
CA ASP A 394 12.33 25.06 -34.03
C ASP A 394 11.14 26.02 -33.86
N HIS A 395 11.09 26.75 -32.74
CA HIS A 395 9.97 27.63 -32.40
C HIS A 395 10.39 28.80 -31.50
N ILE A 396 9.46 29.75 -31.27
CA ILE A 396 9.61 30.84 -30.30
C ILE A 396 8.56 30.66 -29.22
N LEU A 397 9.01 30.69 -27.96
CA LEU A 397 8.16 30.69 -26.79
C LEU A 397 8.15 32.06 -26.12
N VAL A 398 7.01 32.43 -25.58
CA VAL A 398 6.81 33.64 -24.78
C VAL A 398 6.25 33.26 -23.40
N PRO A 399 7.09 32.81 -22.45
CA PRO A 399 6.68 32.70 -21.05
C PRO A 399 6.17 34.03 -20.53
N THR A 400 5.00 33.99 -19.92
CA THR A 400 4.29 35.16 -19.41
C THR A 400 3.73 34.86 -18.03
N TRP A 401 3.74 35.81 -17.12
CA TRP A 401 3.13 35.73 -15.79
C TRP A 401 2.66 37.12 -15.34
N SER A 402 1.71 37.16 -14.42
CA SER A 402 1.39 38.37 -13.66
C SER A 402 2.44 38.57 -12.57
N GLU A 403 2.90 39.79 -12.35
CA GLU A 403 3.82 40.09 -11.25
C GLU A 403 3.10 40.08 -9.87
N ALA A 404 1.78 39.89 -9.85
CA ALA A 404 1.06 39.65 -8.59
C ALA A 404 1.46 38.26 -8.09
N ASN A 405 1.97 38.18 -6.85
CA ASN A 405 2.39 36.92 -6.21
C ASN A 405 3.57 36.17 -6.86
N GLY A 406 4.31 36.80 -7.79
CA GLY A 406 5.54 36.25 -8.34
C GLY A 406 5.34 35.60 -9.70
N GLN A 407 5.54 34.28 -9.82
CA GLN A 407 5.36 33.52 -11.07
C GLN A 407 4.37 32.37 -10.88
N ASP A 408 3.41 32.51 -9.97
CA ASP A 408 2.44 31.47 -9.61
C ASP A 408 1.45 31.16 -10.73
N ASP A 409 1.30 32.06 -11.70
CA ASP A 409 0.42 31.94 -12.86
C ASP A 409 1.16 31.82 -14.21
N LEU A 410 2.45 31.46 -14.19
CA LEU A 410 3.30 31.35 -15.38
C LEU A 410 2.71 30.44 -16.47
N GLN A 411 2.54 30.99 -17.68
CA GLN A 411 2.12 30.26 -18.87
C GLN A 411 3.11 30.42 -20.01
N TRP A 412 3.31 29.35 -20.78
CA TRP A 412 4.21 29.31 -21.94
C TRP A 412 3.42 29.38 -23.24
N TYR A 413 3.59 30.48 -23.99
CA TYR A 413 2.86 30.70 -25.23
C TYR A 413 3.72 30.45 -26.47
N TRP A 414 3.15 29.77 -27.47
CA TRP A 414 3.79 29.55 -28.77
C TRP A 414 3.57 30.76 -29.69
N ALA A 415 4.66 31.43 -30.09
CA ALA A 415 4.56 32.52 -31.04
C ALA A 415 4.42 32.00 -32.47
N SER A 416 3.42 32.53 -33.17
CA SER A 416 3.13 32.19 -34.57
C SER A 416 3.85 33.14 -35.51
N ARG A 417 4.39 32.60 -36.62
CA ARG A 417 5.07 33.40 -37.63
C ARG A 417 4.06 34.22 -38.44
N GLU A 418 4.31 35.52 -38.55
CA GLU A 418 3.52 36.48 -39.32
C GLU A 418 4.04 36.60 -40.76
N TRP A 419 3.19 37.09 -41.66
CA TRP A 419 3.52 37.23 -43.09
C TRP A 419 4.73 38.14 -43.36
N ASN A 420 4.97 39.14 -42.51
CA ASN A 420 6.08 40.07 -42.61
C ASN A 420 7.40 39.52 -42.01
N GLY A 421 7.41 38.27 -41.55
CA GLY A 421 8.56 37.61 -40.96
C GLY A 421 8.76 37.85 -39.45
N SER A 422 7.93 38.67 -38.82
CA SER A 422 7.85 38.76 -37.34
C SER A 422 7.16 37.52 -36.76
N TYR A 423 7.23 37.37 -35.44
CA TYR A 423 6.48 36.36 -34.70
C TYR A 423 5.58 37.04 -33.68
N SER A 424 4.42 36.46 -33.39
CA SER A 424 3.52 37.06 -32.42
C SER A 424 2.72 36.04 -31.63
N VAL A 425 2.25 36.46 -30.45
CA VAL A 425 1.27 35.72 -29.68
C VAL A 425 0.34 36.66 -28.93
N THR A 426 -0.89 36.20 -28.67
CA THR A 426 -1.86 36.93 -27.84
C THR A 426 -1.94 36.28 -26.48
N ILE A 427 -1.63 37.05 -25.44
CA ILE A 427 -1.80 36.71 -24.03
C ILE A 427 -3.21 37.11 -23.63
N ASP A 428 -3.88 36.29 -22.82
CA ASP A 428 -5.22 36.56 -22.28
C ASP A 428 -5.17 36.44 -20.74
N VAL A 429 -5.58 37.49 -20.04
CA VAL A 429 -5.64 37.56 -18.58
C VAL A 429 -6.47 36.41 -17.97
N ARG A 430 -7.41 35.83 -18.73
CA ARG A 430 -8.22 34.67 -18.31
C ARG A 430 -7.39 33.39 -18.09
N ASN A 431 -6.22 33.30 -18.73
CA ASN A 431 -5.29 32.18 -18.57
C ASN A 431 -4.32 32.37 -17.39
N HIS A 432 -4.47 33.48 -16.67
CA HIS A 432 -3.55 33.98 -15.67
C HIS A 432 -4.31 34.38 -14.41
N ASN A 433 -5.11 33.44 -13.91
CA ASN A 433 -5.97 33.60 -12.73
C ASN A 433 -6.96 34.79 -12.77
N ASN A 434 -7.13 35.46 -13.92
CA ASN A 434 -7.84 36.74 -14.06
C ASN A 434 -7.23 37.88 -13.22
N GLU A 435 -5.92 37.81 -12.95
CA GLU A 435 -5.21 38.82 -12.17
C GLU A 435 -5.02 40.10 -13.00
N SER A 436 -5.27 41.25 -12.38
CA SER A 436 -5.02 42.54 -13.02
C SER A 436 -3.69 43.12 -12.58
N GLY A 437 -3.06 43.94 -13.42
CA GLY A 437 -1.82 44.64 -13.10
C GLY A 437 -0.71 44.34 -14.09
N THR A 438 0.54 44.47 -13.64
CA THR A 438 1.71 44.30 -14.50
C THR A 438 1.91 42.82 -14.86
N TYR A 439 1.93 42.53 -16.15
CA TYR A 439 2.31 41.25 -16.72
C TYR A 439 3.70 41.36 -17.32
N ARG A 440 4.55 40.35 -17.10
CA ARG A 440 5.84 40.22 -17.74
C ARG A 440 5.78 39.15 -18.82
N ALA A 441 6.37 39.44 -19.97
CA ALA A 441 6.47 38.52 -21.10
C ALA A 441 7.92 38.52 -21.61
N ASP A 442 8.59 37.37 -21.48
CA ASP A 442 9.95 37.15 -21.97
C ASP A 442 9.87 36.31 -23.24
N ALA A 443 10.62 36.64 -24.30
CA ALA A 443 10.59 35.88 -25.56
C ALA A 443 11.90 35.11 -25.78
N TYR A 444 11.80 33.83 -26.13
CA TYR A 444 12.91 32.92 -26.36
C TYR A 444 12.78 32.20 -27.71
N ALA A 445 13.87 32.13 -28.48
CA ALA A 445 13.97 31.15 -29.57
C ALA A 445 14.51 29.84 -29.01
N ILE A 446 13.84 28.74 -29.34
CA ILE A 446 14.27 27.38 -28.98
C ILE A 446 14.98 26.79 -30.18
N ASP A 447 16.29 26.56 -30.06
CA ASP A 447 17.04 25.94 -31.14
C ASP A 447 16.69 24.45 -31.32
N THR A 448 17.11 23.82 -32.43
CA THR A 448 16.79 22.41 -32.70
C THR A 448 17.42 21.41 -31.72
N THR A 449 18.30 21.86 -30.83
CA THR A 449 18.84 21.06 -29.72
C THR A 449 18.06 21.23 -28.41
N GLY A 450 17.07 22.13 -28.39
CA GLY A 450 16.28 22.47 -27.22
C GLY A 450 16.84 23.63 -26.39
N LYS A 451 17.95 24.26 -26.80
CA LYS A 451 18.55 25.38 -26.05
C LYS A 451 17.75 26.67 -26.27
N MET A 452 17.50 27.38 -25.18
CA MET A 452 16.79 28.66 -25.17
C MET A 452 17.72 29.84 -25.44
N HIS A 453 17.33 30.72 -26.37
CA HIS A 453 18.03 31.97 -26.68
C HIS A 453 17.10 33.15 -26.36
N LEU A 454 17.40 33.93 -25.32
CA LEU A 454 16.61 35.12 -24.97
C LEU A 454 16.68 36.15 -26.11
N LEU A 455 15.51 36.48 -26.65
CA LEU A 455 15.32 37.43 -27.74
C LEU A 455 15.00 38.84 -27.24
N GLY A 456 14.36 38.94 -26.07
CA GLY A 456 13.98 40.21 -25.44
C GLY A 456 12.90 40.02 -24.38
N GLN A 457 12.58 41.10 -23.67
CA GLN A 457 11.65 41.10 -22.54
C GLN A 457 10.77 42.35 -22.63
N THR A 458 9.53 42.24 -22.19
CA THR A 458 8.58 43.36 -22.15
C THR A 458 7.59 43.18 -21.01
N THR A 459 6.91 44.26 -20.63
CA THR A 459 5.81 44.25 -19.65
C THR A 459 4.58 44.95 -20.20
N VAL A 460 3.39 44.59 -19.72
CA VAL A 460 2.11 45.24 -20.07
C VAL A 460 1.17 45.30 -18.86
N GLU A 461 0.42 46.37 -18.71
CA GLU A 461 -0.62 46.50 -17.67
C GLU A 461 -1.94 45.89 -18.15
N MET A 462 -2.35 44.75 -17.58
CA MET A 462 -3.61 44.08 -17.91
C MET A 462 -4.77 44.59 -17.04
N PRO A 463 -5.96 44.85 -17.62
CA PRO A 463 -7.12 45.33 -16.89
C PRO A 463 -7.75 44.23 -16.03
N ALA A 464 -8.42 44.61 -14.94
CA ALA A 464 -9.32 43.72 -14.22
C ALA A 464 -10.52 43.35 -15.10
N ILE A 465 -10.80 42.05 -15.22
CA ILE A 465 -12.00 41.53 -15.86
C ILE A 465 -12.81 40.75 -14.83
N GLU A 466 -14.13 40.94 -14.80
CA GLU A 466 -14.99 40.08 -13.98
C GLU A 466 -15.01 38.67 -14.59
N PRO A 467 -14.65 37.61 -13.83
CA PRO A 467 -14.69 36.26 -14.36
C PRO A 467 -16.15 35.84 -14.62
N PRO A 468 -16.41 35.08 -15.70
CA PRO A 468 -17.75 34.52 -15.94
C PRO A 468 -18.12 33.55 -14.80
N LYS A 469 -19.22 33.84 -14.10
CA LYS A 469 -19.72 33.05 -12.96
C LYS A 469 -20.99 32.31 -13.33
N ILE A 470 -21.07 31.02 -12.98
CA ILE A 470 -22.34 30.28 -13.05
C ILE A 470 -23.21 30.70 -11.86
N THR A 471 -24.46 31.05 -12.12
CA THR A 471 -25.40 31.47 -11.07
C THR A 471 -26.69 30.68 -11.14
N ALA A 472 -27.46 30.67 -10.06
CA ALA A 472 -28.85 30.21 -10.05
C ALA A 472 -29.76 31.36 -9.64
N ASP A 473 -31.02 31.34 -10.07
CA ASP A 473 -32.02 32.31 -9.61
C ASP A 473 -32.43 32.02 -8.16
N LYS A 474 -32.45 30.75 -7.75
CA LYS A 474 -32.85 30.35 -6.40
C LYS A 474 -32.29 28.98 -5.99
N VAL A 475 -31.87 28.88 -4.73
CA VAL A 475 -31.65 27.62 -4.01
C VAL A 475 -32.64 27.59 -2.85
N GLU A 476 -33.49 26.58 -2.80
CA GLU A 476 -34.53 26.45 -1.78
C GLU A 476 -34.66 25.02 -1.28
N VAL A 477 -35.18 24.86 -0.07
CA VAL A 477 -35.39 23.56 0.56
C VAL A 477 -36.87 23.41 0.93
N GLY A 478 -37.45 22.28 0.56
CA GLY A 478 -38.83 21.94 0.89
C GLY A 478 -38.99 21.59 2.37
N THR A 479 -40.23 21.64 2.87
CA THR A 479 -40.57 21.21 4.23
C THR A 479 -40.14 19.75 4.43
N PRO A 480 -39.41 19.42 5.52
CA PRO A 480 -39.06 18.04 5.81
C PRO A 480 -40.28 17.16 6.02
N ASP A 481 -40.19 15.92 5.55
CA ASP A 481 -41.16 14.87 5.79
C ASP A 481 -40.41 13.58 6.18
N ASN A 482 -40.75 13.02 7.35
CA ASN A 482 -40.12 11.82 7.89
C ASN A 482 -38.57 11.81 7.85
N GLY A 483 -37.97 12.95 8.25
CA GLY A 483 -36.52 13.14 8.27
C GLY A 483 -35.88 13.44 6.91
N LYS A 484 -36.66 13.63 5.84
CA LYS A 484 -36.15 13.93 4.50
C LYS A 484 -36.54 15.33 4.05
N ALA A 485 -35.61 16.09 3.49
CA ALA A 485 -35.88 17.40 2.88
C ALA A 485 -35.29 17.47 1.47
N LYS A 486 -36.04 18.06 0.53
CA LYS A 486 -35.62 18.20 -0.87
C LYS A 486 -35.04 19.60 -1.11
N VAL A 487 -33.75 19.69 -1.45
CA VAL A 487 -33.12 20.92 -1.93
C VAL A 487 -33.31 21.03 -3.44
N THR A 488 -33.72 22.20 -3.91
CA THR A 488 -33.99 22.50 -5.32
C THR A 488 -33.24 23.76 -5.75
N ILE A 489 -32.54 23.67 -6.88
CA ILE A 489 -31.78 24.74 -7.52
C ILE A 489 -32.47 25.08 -8.84
N SER A 490 -32.97 26.30 -8.99
CA SER A 490 -33.73 26.74 -10.17
C SER A 490 -33.11 27.96 -10.84
N GLY A 491 -33.37 28.11 -12.15
CA GLY A 491 -32.89 29.23 -12.95
C GLY A 491 -31.37 29.26 -13.14
N LEU A 492 -30.76 28.10 -13.41
CA LEU A 492 -29.32 28.01 -13.66
C LEU A 492 -28.93 28.82 -14.91
N LYS A 493 -27.98 29.73 -14.77
CA LYS A 493 -27.44 30.60 -15.81
C LYS A 493 -25.97 30.31 -15.99
N VAL A 494 -25.63 29.76 -17.15
CA VAL A 494 -24.25 29.43 -17.53
C VAL A 494 -23.78 30.45 -18.58
N PRO A 495 -22.71 31.22 -18.31
CA PRO A 495 -22.16 32.16 -19.28
C PRO A 495 -21.69 31.47 -20.57
N SER A 496 -21.71 32.21 -21.69
CA SER A 496 -21.23 31.69 -22.97
C SER A 496 -19.76 31.29 -22.89
N GLY A 497 -19.43 30.09 -23.35
CA GLY A 497 -18.07 29.53 -23.30
C GLY A 497 -17.71 28.84 -21.99
N VAL A 498 -18.58 28.85 -20.98
CA VAL A 498 -18.43 28.08 -19.75
C VAL A 498 -19.28 26.81 -19.84
N SER A 499 -18.71 25.67 -19.45
CA SER A 499 -19.42 24.40 -19.29
C SER A 499 -19.24 23.91 -17.86
N PHE A 500 -20.23 23.19 -17.35
CA PHE A 500 -20.15 22.58 -16.03
C PHE A 500 -20.52 21.11 -16.09
N ASP A 501 -19.95 20.35 -15.17
CA ASP A 501 -20.06 18.90 -15.12
C ASP A 501 -21.25 18.48 -14.26
N HIS A 502 -21.32 18.99 -13.02
CA HIS A 502 -22.35 18.61 -12.06
C HIS A 502 -22.62 19.70 -11.01
N ILE A 503 -23.68 19.49 -10.20
CA ILE A 503 -24.00 20.33 -9.03
C ILE A 503 -23.84 19.50 -7.76
N LEU A 504 -23.06 20.02 -6.81
CA LEU A 504 -22.89 19.44 -5.48
C LEU A 504 -23.66 20.26 -4.45
N VAL A 505 -24.22 19.55 -3.47
CA VAL A 505 -24.91 20.13 -2.32
C VAL A 505 -24.30 19.58 -1.03
N PRO A 506 -23.14 20.10 -0.57
CA PRO A 506 -22.64 19.81 0.77
C PRO A 506 -23.66 20.23 1.82
N THR A 507 -23.92 19.32 2.75
CA THR A 507 -24.92 19.47 3.80
C THR A 507 -24.37 18.96 5.13
N TRP A 508 -24.67 19.63 6.23
CA TRP A 508 -24.34 19.20 7.59
C TRP A 508 -25.40 19.71 8.57
N SER A 509 -25.51 19.05 9.72
CA SER A 509 -26.24 19.58 10.87
C SER A 509 -25.36 20.66 11.53
N GLU A 510 -25.95 21.78 11.98
CA GLU A 510 -25.20 22.78 12.75
C GLU A 510 -24.93 22.31 14.19
N ALA A 511 -25.44 21.13 14.59
CA ALA A 511 -25.05 20.50 15.83
C ALA A 511 -23.59 20.03 15.70
N ASN A 512 -22.76 20.30 16.71
CA ASN A 512 -21.37 19.84 16.77
C ASN A 512 -20.44 20.28 15.61
N GLY A 513 -20.90 21.17 14.72
CA GLY A 513 -20.10 21.80 13.67
C GLY A 513 -20.34 21.19 12.30
N GLN A 514 -19.35 20.49 11.74
CA GLN A 514 -19.44 19.80 10.44
C GLN A 514 -19.03 18.33 10.58
N ASP A 515 -19.19 17.75 11.77
CA ASP A 515 -18.80 16.38 12.08
C ASP A 515 -19.61 15.34 11.31
N ASP A 516 -20.78 15.73 10.78
CA ASP A 516 -21.67 14.91 9.99
C ASP A 516 -21.78 15.34 8.51
N LEU A 517 -20.84 16.16 8.00
CA LEU A 517 -20.85 16.69 6.64
C LEU A 517 -20.95 15.59 5.57
N GLN A 518 -21.97 15.70 4.72
CA GLN A 518 -22.17 14.83 3.54
C GLN A 518 -22.24 15.65 2.25
N TRP A 519 -21.71 15.08 1.17
CA TRP A 519 -21.72 15.68 -0.16
C TRP A 519 -22.72 14.98 -1.07
N TYR A 520 -23.74 15.72 -1.50
CA TYR A 520 -24.80 15.19 -2.34
C TYR A 520 -24.70 15.64 -3.79
N TRP A 521 -24.94 14.71 -4.72
CA TRP A 521 -25.04 15.00 -6.16
C TRP A 521 -26.47 15.41 -6.50
N ALA A 522 -26.67 16.63 -6.99
CA ALA A 522 -27.99 17.06 -7.43
C ALA A 522 -28.30 16.49 -8.83
N SER A 523 -29.47 15.89 -8.95
CA SER A 523 -29.97 15.31 -10.20
C SER A 523 -30.76 16.35 -10.99
N ARG A 524 -30.61 16.33 -12.32
CA ARG A 524 -31.35 17.22 -13.21
C ARG A 524 -32.81 16.80 -13.32
N GLU A 525 -33.72 17.75 -13.10
CA GLU A 525 -35.16 17.57 -13.22
C GLU A 525 -35.65 17.90 -14.64
N TRP A 526 -36.83 17.39 -15.01
CA TRP A 526 -37.43 17.58 -16.34
C TRP A 526 -37.67 19.05 -16.71
N ASN A 527 -37.94 19.90 -15.70
CA ASN A 527 -38.17 21.34 -15.86
C ASN A 527 -36.87 22.16 -15.94
N GLY A 528 -35.71 21.51 -15.94
CA GLY A 528 -34.39 22.14 -16.00
C GLY A 528 -33.83 22.62 -14.65
N SER A 529 -34.56 22.45 -13.55
CA SER A 529 -34.00 22.60 -12.20
C SER A 529 -33.12 21.41 -11.83
N TYR A 530 -32.38 21.52 -10.73
CA TYR A 530 -31.63 20.42 -10.13
C TYR A 530 -32.12 20.19 -8.71
N SER A 531 -32.11 18.95 -8.25
CA SER A 531 -32.54 18.65 -6.89
C SER A 531 -31.80 17.50 -6.25
N VAL A 532 -31.83 17.49 -4.91
CA VAL A 532 -31.40 16.35 -4.13
C VAL A 532 -32.22 16.24 -2.85
N THR A 533 -32.37 15.02 -2.34
CA THR A 533 -33.03 14.75 -1.06
C THR A 533 -31.97 14.44 -0.01
N ILE A 534 -31.95 15.25 1.04
CA ILE A 534 -31.16 15.05 2.25
C ILE A 534 -32.01 14.22 3.21
N ASP A 535 -31.39 13.29 3.93
CA ASP A 535 -32.03 12.45 4.95
C ASP A 535 -31.24 12.56 6.27
N VAL A 536 -31.92 12.92 7.35
CA VAL A 536 -31.37 13.03 8.71
C VAL A 536 -30.63 11.75 9.15
N ARG A 537 -31.02 10.59 8.61
CA ARG A 537 -30.36 9.29 8.89
C ARG A 537 -28.92 9.22 8.38
N ASN A 538 -28.56 10.03 7.40
CA ASN A 538 -27.19 10.11 6.87
C ASN A 538 -26.32 11.10 7.64
N HIS A 539 -26.88 11.71 8.68
CA HIS A 539 -26.33 12.85 9.40
C HIS A 539 -26.44 12.60 10.91
N ASN A 540 -25.93 11.44 11.33
CA ASN A 540 -25.94 10.97 12.71
C ASN A 540 -27.33 10.92 13.40
N ASN A 541 -28.42 11.05 12.63
CA ASN A 541 -29.79 11.22 13.14
C ASN A 541 -29.96 12.48 14.00
N GLU A 542 -29.12 13.50 13.82
CA GLU A 542 -29.20 14.73 14.58
C GLU A 542 -30.39 15.57 14.12
N SER A 543 -31.19 16.08 15.06
CA SER A 543 -32.27 17.02 14.73
C SER A 543 -31.81 18.47 14.88
N GLY A 544 -32.56 19.40 14.29
CA GLY A 544 -32.27 20.84 14.37
C GLY A 544 -31.88 21.45 13.02
N THR A 545 -31.16 22.56 13.05
CA THR A 545 -30.83 23.33 11.86
C THR A 545 -29.79 22.61 11.01
N TYR A 546 -30.14 22.31 9.76
CA TYR A 546 -29.24 21.82 8.73
C TYR A 546 -28.89 22.95 7.79
N ARG A 547 -27.62 23.04 7.39
CA ARG A 547 -27.16 23.93 6.33
C ARG A 547 -26.89 23.14 5.06
N ALA A 548 -27.36 23.66 3.94
CA ALA A 548 -27.11 23.12 2.60
C ALA A 548 -26.63 24.24 1.67
N ASP A 549 -25.38 24.11 1.21
CA ASP A 549 -24.80 25.02 0.22
C ASP A 549 -24.83 24.34 -1.16
N ALA A 550 -25.15 25.06 -2.23
CA ALA A 550 -25.17 24.49 -3.59
C ALA A 550 -24.07 25.10 -4.48
N TYR A 551 -23.31 24.25 -5.16
CA TYR A 551 -22.20 24.63 -6.04
C TYR A 551 -22.34 23.98 -7.41
N ALA A 552 -22.17 24.76 -8.48
CA ALA A 552 -21.88 24.20 -9.81
C ALA A 552 -20.37 23.97 -9.93
N ILE A 553 -19.98 22.80 -10.40
CA ILE A 553 -18.59 22.44 -10.63
C ILE A 553 -18.35 22.55 -12.13
N ASP A 554 -17.53 23.52 -12.55
CA ASP A 554 -17.22 23.67 -13.96
C ASP A 554 -16.31 22.53 -14.48
N THR A 555 -16.17 22.39 -15.80
CA THR A 555 -15.36 21.30 -16.40
C THR A 555 -13.86 21.38 -16.09
N THR A 556 -13.40 22.48 -15.47
CA THR A 556 -12.02 22.61 -14.96
C THR A 556 -11.89 22.21 -13.48
N GLY A 557 -13.01 21.89 -12.83
CA GLY A 557 -13.07 21.54 -11.41
C GLY A 557 -13.30 22.73 -10.48
N LYS A 558 -13.53 23.94 -10.99
CA LYS A 558 -13.74 25.13 -10.16
C LYS A 558 -15.20 25.21 -9.67
N MET A 559 -15.36 25.52 -8.39
CA MET A 559 -16.66 25.61 -7.72
C MET A 559 -17.27 27.02 -7.85
N HIS A 560 -18.52 27.10 -8.31
CA HIS A 560 -19.31 28.32 -8.39
C HIS A 560 -20.47 28.24 -7.40
N LEU A 561 -20.44 29.05 -6.32
CA LEU A 561 -21.54 29.10 -5.35
C LEU A 561 -22.82 29.60 -6.04
N LEU A 562 -23.85 28.76 -6.05
CA LEU A 562 -25.17 29.02 -6.64
C LEU A 562 -26.15 29.62 -5.63
N GLY A 563 -25.98 29.28 -4.35
CA GLY A 563 -26.82 29.76 -3.26
C GLY A 563 -26.70 28.87 -2.03
N GLN A 564 -27.34 29.29 -0.96
CA GLN A 564 -27.27 28.63 0.35
C GLN A 564 -28.67 28.61 0.95
N THR A 565 -28.97 27.58 1.73
CA THR A 565 -30.23 27.47 2.44
C THR A 565 -30.05 26.71 3.74
N THR A 566 -31.04 26.81 4.61
CA THR A 566 -31.10 26.08 5.88
C THR A 566 -32.48 25.48 6.06
N VAL A 567 -32.55 24.33 6.73
CA VAL A 567 -33.82 23.66 7.06
C VAL A 567 -33.78 23.10 8.47
N GLU A 568 -34.88 23.22 9.21
CA GLU A 568 -35.04 22.57 10.50
C GLU A 568 -35.47 21.11 10.30
N MET A 569 -34.55 20.17 10.51
CA MET A 569 -34.84 18.74 10.44
C MET A 569 -35.47 18.25 11.75
N PRO A 570 -36.56 17.46 11.69
CA PRO A 570 -37.23 16.96 12.87
C PRO A 570 -36.41 15.85 13.55
N GLU A 571 -36.58 15.69 14.85
CA GLU A 571 -36.24 14.45 15.53
C GLU A 571 -37.12 13.32 14.98
N ILE A 572 -36.51 12.21 14.58
CA ILE A 572 -37.21 11.03 14.10
C ILE A 572 -37.09 9.90 15.12
N ALA A 573 -38.16 9.13 15.30
CA ALA A 573 -38.11 7.95 16.16
C ALA A 573 -37.05 6.97 15.65
N GLN A 574 -36.07 6.66 16.50
CA GLN A 574 -35.03 5.68 16.22
C GLN A 574 -35.63 4.28 16.37
N TYR A 575 -35.89 3.63 15.25
CA TYR A 575 -36.39 2.25 15.22
C TYR A 575 -35.24 1.26 15.04
N HIS A 576 -35.30 0.12 15.72
CA HIS A 576 -34.28 -0.93 15.61
C HIS A 576 -34.61 -1.86 14.44
N GLU A 577 -33.79 -1.87 13.39
CA GLU A 577 -33.99 -2.80 12.27
C GLU A 577 -33.85 -4.26 12.72
N ILE A 578 -34.69 -5.14 12.16
CA ILE A 578 -34.61 -6.60 12.34
C ILE A 578 -33.68 -7.23 11.28
N SER A 579 -33.67 -6.66 10.07
CA SER A 579 -32.79 -7.11 8.99
C SER A 579 -31.36 -6.59 9.19
N GLY A 580 -30.38 -7.28 8.63
CA GLY A 580 -28.97 -6.88 8.65
C GLY A 580 -28.09 -7.78 9.50
N TYR A 581 -26.83 -7.39 9.62
CA TYR A 581 -25.79 -8.12 10.35
C TYR A 581 -25.38 -7.30 11.56
N ALA A 582 -25.63 -7.79 12.76
CA ALA A 582 -25.09 -7.17 13.97
C ALA A 582 -23.63 -7.61 14.15
N ALA A 583 -22.74 -6.68 14.49
CA ALA A 583 -21.36 -6.97 14.86
C ALA A 583 -21.28 -7.60 16.26
N ILE A 584 -22.03 -8.70 16.48
CA ILE A 584 -22.14 -9.41 17.75
C ILE A 584 -21.44 -10.76 17.68
N THR A 585 -20.78 -11.15 18.77
CA THR A 585 -20.10 -12.43 18.91
C THR A 585 -20.95 -13.43 19.69
N TYR A 586 -20.67 -14.74 19.59
CA TYR A 586 -21.43 -15.73 20.38
C TYR A 586 -21.12 -15.53 21.86
N GLU A 587 -19.93 -15.05 22.21
CA GLU A 587 -19.51 -14.66 23.55
C GLU A 587 -20.40 -13.55 24.14
N SER A 588 -20.79 -12.55 23.35
CA SER A 588 -21.73 -11.50 23.79
C SER A 588 -23.11 -12.07 24.16
N LEU A 589 -23.61 -13.03 23.37
CA LEU A 589 -24.90 -13.71 23.64
C LEU A 589 -24.82 -14.65 24.85
N VAL A 590 -23.69 -15.36 25.00
CA VAL A 590 -23.39 -16.17 26.19
C VAL A 590 -23.32 -15.29 27.44
N GLY A 591 -22.66 -14.13 27.33
CA GLY A 591 -22.59 -13.12 28.39
C GLY A 591 -23.97 -12.61 28.80
N LEU A 592 -24.82 -12.28 27.82
CA LEU A 592 -26.22 -11.92 28.08
C LEU A 592 -26.96 -13.01 28.88
N TYR A 593 -26.85 -14.27 28.47
CA TYR A 593 -27.53 -15.37 29.18
C TYR A 593 -27.01 -15.53 30.61
N ASN A 594 -25.69 -15.63 30.78
CA ASN A 594 -25.07 -15.85 32.09
C ASN A 594 -25.31 -14.70 33.08
N ASN A 595 -25.38 -13.46 32.59
CA ASN A 595 -25.53 -12.29 33.46
C ASN A 595 -26.98 -12.03 33.88
N PHE A 596 -27.97 -12.49 33.11
CA PHE A 596 -29.38 -12.09 33.31
C PHE A 596 -30.37 -13.24 33.44
N SER A 597 -30.00 -14.48 33.07
CA SER A 597 -30.82 -15.65 33.36
C SER A 597 -30.82 -15.96 34.86
N SER A 598 -31.96 -16.43 35.38
CA SER A 598 -32.09 -16.91 36.77
C SER A 598 -31.95 -18.43 36.88
N ILE A 599 -31.73 -19.11 35.76
CA ILE A 599 -31.50 -20.56 35.68
C ILE A 599 -30.22 -20.84 34.91
N ASP A 600 -29.54 -21.92 35.29
CA ASP A 600 -28.46 -22.48 34.48
C ASP A 600 -28.99 -22.92 33.12
N PHE A 601 -28.12 -22.90 32.11
CA PHE A 601 -28.48 -23.35 30.78
C PHE A 601 -29.01 -24.80 30.85
N PRO A 602 -30.21 -25.09 30.32
CA PRO A 602 -30.87 -26.37 30.58
C PRO A 602 -30.05 -27.56 30.10
N SER A 603 -29.71 -28.47 31.03
CA SER A 603 -28.96 -29.70 30.70
C SER A 603 -29.71 -30.59 29.69
N TYR A 604 -31.03 -30.40 29.55
CA TYR A 604 -31.85 -31.03 28.52
C TYR A 604 -31.23 -30.91 27.12
N TYR A 605 -30.61 -29.77 26.75
CA TYR A 605 -29.99 -29.59 25.44
C TYR A 605 -28.61 -30.24 25.30
N THR A 606 -27.96 -30.56 26.41
CA THR A 606 -26.66 -31.25 26.44
C THR A 606 -26.77 -32.77 26.54
N GLU A 607 -27.89 -33.28 27.06
CA GLU A 607 -28.09 -34.70 27.34
C GLU A 607 -28.72 -35.48 26.17
N ASN A 608 -28.76 -36.81 26.30
CA ASN A 608 -29.44 -37.73 25.37
C ASN A 608 -29.04 -37.57 23.89
N GLY A 609 -27.77 -37.26 23.64
CA GLY A 609 -27.20 -37.17 22.28
C GLY A 609 -27.48 -35.85 21.55
N ARG A 610 -28.07 -34.85 22.24
CA ARG A 610 -28.30 -33.51 21.68
C ARG A 610 -27.03 -32.67 21.64
N ASN A 611 -26.17 -32.76 22.67
CA ASN A 611 -24.82 -32.18 22.73
C ASN A 611 -24.73 -30.67 22.40
N VAL A 612 -25.77 -29.89 22.70
CA VAL A 612 -25.75 -28.43 22.51
C VAL A 612 -25.61 -27.76 23.87
N ASP A 613 -24.44 -27.20 24.16
CA ASP A 613 -24.22 -26.30 25.29
C ASP A 613 -24.56 -24.84 24.95
N LEU A 614 -24.44 -23.92 25.91
CA LEU A 614 -24.79 -22.51 25.72
C LEU A 614 -23.95 -21.83 24.63
N ASN A 615 -22.66 -22.15 24.53
CA ASN A 615 -21.78 -21.59 23.49
C ASN A 615 -22.25 -22.04 22.12
N ARG A 616 -22.52 -23.34 21.96
CA ARG A 616 -23.02 -23.88 20.70
C ARG A 616 -24.39 -23.33 20.37
N PHE A 617 -25.28 -23.17 21.35
CA PHE A 617 -26.60 -22.58 21.17
C PHE A 617 -26.52 -21.14 20.64
N ALA A 618 -25.66 -20.31 21.22
CA ALA A 618 -25.42 -18.94 20.75
C ALA A 618 -24.81 -18.91 19.34
N GLN A 619 -23.87 -19.81 19.04
CA GLN A 619 -23.30 -19.96 17.69
C GLN A 619 -24.36 -20.32 16.65
N LEU A 620 -25.28 -21.24 16.98
CA LEU A 620 -26.39 -21.62 16.08
C LEU A 620 -27.27 -20.41 15.73
N TYR A 621 -27.55 -19.51 16.68
CA TYR A 621 -28.27 -18.27 16.39
C TYR A 621 -27.53 -17.35 15.43
N ILE A 622 -26.22 -17.16 15.61
CA ILE A 622 -25.40 -16.34 14.72
C ILE A 622 -25.34 -16.94 13.31
N GLU A 623 -25.07 -18.24 13.20
CA GLU A 623 -25.00 -18.95 11.92
C GLU A 623 -26.30 -18.82 11.13
N GLU A 624 -27.44 -19.14 11.76
CA GLU A 624 -28.73 -19.13 11.09
C GLU A 624 -29.22 -17.71 10.78
N ALA A 625 -28.92 -16.73 11.64
CA ALA A 625 -29.36 -15.35 11.46
C ALA A 625 -28.56 -14.68 10.33
N ASN A 626 -27.23 -14.87 10.32
CA ASN A 626 -26.38 -14.42 9.22
C ASN A 626 -26.77 -15.08 7.90
N ALA A 627 -27.09 -16.37 7.90
CA ALA A 627 -27.49 -17.06 6.68
C ALA A 627 -28.77 -16.47 6.05
N GLU A 628 -29.68 -15.92 6.85
CA GLU A 628 -30.93 -15.30 6.38
C GLU A 628 -30.85 -13.76 6.26
N GLY A 629 -29.76 -13.12 6.70
CA GLY A 629 -29.62 -11.66 6.70
C GLY A 629 -30.45 -10.98 7.80
N ILE A 630 -30.56 -11.64 8.95
CA ILE A 630 -31.30 -11.18 10.14
C ILE A 630 -30.32 -10.97 11.28
N ARG A 631 -30.64 -9.99 12.13
CA ARG A 631 -29.86 -9.66 13.32
C ARG A 631 -29.97 -10.74 14.40
N ALA A 632 -28.83 -11.36 14.74
CA ALA A 632 -28.75 -12.45 15.72
C ALA A 632 -29.12 -12.00 17.14
N ASP A 633 -28.78 -10.77 17.51
CA ASP A 633 -29.15 -10.15 18.79
C ASP A 633 -30.66 -9.99 18.95
N VAL A 634 -31.38 -9.62 17.89
CA VAL A 634 -32.85 -9.54 17.88
C VAL A 634 -33.47 -10.93 18.08
N ALA A 635 -33.02 -11.92 17.30
CA ALA A 635 -33.56 -13.28 17.38
C ALA A 635 -33.29 -13.93 18.75
N PHE A 636 -32.07 -13.77 19.29
CA PHE A 636 -31.71 -14.32 20.59
C PHE A 636 -32.46 -13.63 21.74
N ALA A 637 -32.57 -12.30 21.72
CA ALA A 637 -33.33 -11.54 22.72
C ALA A 637 -34.82 -11.90 22.70
N GLN A 638 -35.42 -12.05 21.51
CA GLN A 638 -36.79 -12.53 21.36
C GLN A 638 -36.94 -13.95 21.96
N ALA A 639 -36.00 -14.85 21.71
CA ALA A 639 -36.06 -16.20 22.26
C ALA A 639 -36.03 -16.21 23.80
N MET A 640 -35.21 -15.36 24.43
CA MET A 640 -35.18 -15.23 25.89
C MET A 640 -36.49 -14.66 26.44
N LYS A 641 -37.09 -13.70 25.74
CA LYS A 641 -38.40 -13.14 26.10
C LYS A 641 -39.51 -14.21 26.03
N GLU A 642 -39.57 -14.94 24.93
CA GLU A 642 -40.62 -15.92 24.63
C GLU A 642 -40.56 -17.14 25.56
N THR A 643 -39.36 -17.62 25.84
CA THR A 643 -39.16 -18.83 26.65
C THR A 643 -39.03 -18.53 28.14
N GLY A 644 -38.93 -17.25 28.54
CA GLY A 644 -38.58 -16.86 29.89
C GLY A 644 -37.18 -17.35 30.28
N TRP A 645 -36.18 -17.01 29.46
CA TRP A 645 -34.77 -17.43 29.62
C TRP A 645 -34.57 -18.95 29.57
N LEU A 646 -35.24 -19.61 28.62
CA LEU A 646 -35.25 -21.07 28.43
C LEU A 646 -35.89 -21.86 29.58
N LYS A 647 -36.70 -21.20 30.43
CA LYS A 647 -37.46 -21.85 31.51
C LYS A 647 -38.73 -22.56 31.03
N PHE A 648 -39.32 -22.08 29.94
CA PHE A 648 -40.55 -22.61 29.33
C PHE A 648 -41.73 -22.71 30.31
N GLY A 649 -42.24 -21.56 30.77
CA GLY A 649 -43.39 -21.47 31.68
C GLY A 649 -44.76 -21.28 31.02
N GLY A 650 -44.81 -21.33 29.68
CA GLY A 650 -46.02 -21.05 28.88
C GLY A 650 -46.60 -22.29 28.19
N GLN A 651 -47.30 -22.08 27.06
CA GLN A 651 -47.94 -23.15 26.28
C GLN A 651 -46.93 -24.07 25.56
N VAL A 652 -45.71 -23.58 25.32
CA VAL A 652 -44.62 -24.32 24.68
C VAL A 652 -43.65 -24.85 25.74
N SER A 653 -43.20 -26.09 25.53
CA SER A 653 -42.27 -26.83 26.40
C SER A 653 -40.86 -26.93 25.80
N ILE A 654 -39.88 -27.15 26.68
CA ILE A 654 -38.46 -27.30 26.31
C ILE A 654 -38.20 -28.41 25.28
N SER A 655 -39.00 -29.47 25.29
CA SER A 655 -38.89 -30.62 24.38
C SER A 655 -39.36 -30.34 22.95
N GLN A 656 -39.96 -29.17 22.69
CA GLN A 656 -40.47 -28.83 21.35
C GLN A 656 -39.43 -28.12 20.46
N PHE A 657 -38.32 -27.64 21.04
CA PHE A 657 -37.33 -26.80 20.35
C PHE A 657 -37.97 -25.59 19.64
N ASN A 658 -39.04 -25.04 20.23
CA ASN A 658 -39.76 -23.91 19.69
C ASN A 658 -39.47 -22.68 20.56
N PHE A 659 -38.47 -21.92 20.15
CA PHE A 659 -37.92 -20.81 20.93
C PHE A 659 -38.69 -19.50 20.78
N ALA A 660 -39.72 -19.46 19.93
CA ALA A 660 -40.46 -18.25 19.61
C ALA A 660 -41.99 -18.41 19.66
N GLY A 661 -42.47 -19.47 20.33
CA GLY A 661 -43.91 -19.69 20.51
C GLY A 661 -44.68 -20.02 19.22
N LEU A 662 -43.99 -20.46 18.15
CA LEU A 662 -44.59 -20.56 16.82
C LEU A 662 -45.81 -21.50 16.79
N GLY A 663 -46.97 -20.91 16.47
CA GLY A 663 -48.33 -21.47 16.43
C GLY A 663 -48.83 -22.06 17.74
N ALA A 664 -48.34 -21.54 18.86
CA ALA A 664 -49.15 -21.45 20.07
C ALA A 664 -50.21 -20.35 19.85
N THR A 665 -51.42 -20.55 20.33
CA THR A 665 -52.56 -19.64 20.10
C THR A 665 -53.33 -19.40 21.40
N ASP A 666 -54.01 -18.27 21.48
CA ASP A 666 -54.77 -17.84 22.67
C ASP A 666 -55.94 -18.78 23.05
N ASP A 667 -56.32 -19.71 22.16
CA ASP A 667 -57.32 -20.77 22.38
C ASP A 667 -56.73 -22.08 22.95
N GLY A 668 -55.41 -22.15 23.18
CA GLY A 668 -54.76 -23.25 23.90
C GLY A 668 -53.97 -24.24 23.05
N ALA A 669 -53.66 -23.95 21.78
CA ALA A 669 -52.82 -24.86 20.97
C ALA A 669 -51.40 -24.97 21.54
N ALA A 670 -50.85 -26.19 21.55
CA ALA A 670 -49.56 -26.49 22.18
C ALA A 670 -48.32 -25.95 21.45
N GLY A 671 -48.48 -25.31 20.29
CA GLY A 671 -47.35 -24.88 19.44
C GLY A 671 -46.67 -26.02 18.68
N MET A 672 -45.86 -25.66 17.68
CA MET A 672 -45.14 -26.64 16.85
C MET A 672 -44.00 -27.32 17.61
N SER A 673 -43.79 -28.62 17.34
CA SER A 673 -42.64 -29.37 17.84
C SER A 673 -41.63 -29.64 16.72
N PHE A 674 -40.53 -28.89 16.73
CA PHE A 674 -39.43 -29.09 15.79
C PHE A 674 -38.61 -30.34 16.14
N ALA A 675 -38.58 -30.74 17.41
CA ALA A 675 -38.02 -32.03 17.81
C ALA A 675 -38.74 -33.22 17.16
N GLN A 676 -40.08 -33.19 17.12
CA GLN A 676 -40.86 -34.25 16.47
C GLN A 676 -40.69 -34.27 14.96
N LYS A 677 -40.58 -33.09 14.31
CA LYS A 677 -40.47 -32.99 12.85
C LYS A 677 -39.04 -33.25 12.34
N TYR A 678 -38.02 -32.79 13.06
CA TYR A 678 -36.62 -32.75 12.58
C TYR A 678 -35.64 -33.55 13.43
N GLY A 679 -36.14 -34.22 14.47
CA GLY A 679 -35.38 -35.09 15.35
C GLY A 679 -35.06 -34.42 16.70
N ASP A 680 -35.05 -35.24 17.74
CA ASP A 680 -34.73 -34.81 19.10
C ASP A 680 -33.20 -34.77 19.33
N ASN A 681 -32.51 -33.93 18.56
CA ASN A 681 -31.05 -33.82 18.47
C ASN A 681 -30.65 -32.35 18.12
N GLU A 682 -29.34 -32.08 17.94
CA GLU A 682 -28.85 -30.74 17.54
C GLU A 682 -29.54 -30.21 16.26
N ASN A 683 -29.83 -31.08 15.28
CA ASN A 683 -30.52 -30.66 14.06
C ASN A 683 -31.93 -30.15 14.36
N GLY A 684 -32.70 -30.81 15.23
CA GLY A 684 -34.00 -30.30 15.68
C GLY A 684 -33.91 -28.93 16.36
N ILE A 685 -32.89 -28.73 17.21
CA ILE A 685 -32.62 -27.44 17.86
C ILE A 685 -32.33 -26.37 16.81
N ARG A 686 -31.42 -26.65 15.87
CA ARG A 686 -31.08 -25.75 14.76
C ARG A 686 -32.30 -25.44 13.89
N MET A 687 -33.16 -26.41 13.58
CA MET A 687 -34.38 -26.16 12.79
C MET A 687 -35.39 -25.29 13.53
N GLY A 688 -35.49 -25.42 14.86
CA GLY A 688 -36.28 -24.51 15.70
C GLY A 688 -35.79 -23.06 15.65
N ILE A 689 -34.47 -22.87 15.76
CA ILE A 689 -33.81 -21.55 15.64
C ILE A 689 -34.04 -20.97 14.23
N ARG A 690 -33.81 -21.77 13.18
CA ARG A 690 -34.05 -21.37 11.79
C ARG A 690 -35.50 -20.96 11.57
N ALA A 691 -36.46 -21.70 12.10
CA ALA A 691 -37.89 -21.38 11.95
C ALA A 691 -38.23 -19.99 12.51
N GLN A 692 -37.70 -19.65 13.69
CA GLN A 692 -37.84 -18.32 14.28
C GLN A 692 -37.24 -17.24 13.37
N ILE A 693 -36.00 -17.43 12.93
CA ILE A 693 -35.27 -16.45 12.10
C ILE A 693 -35.97 -16.23 10.76
N GLN A 694 -36.46 -17.30 10.12
CA GLN A 694 -37.23 -17.20 8.88
C GLN A 694 -38.53 -16.42 9.11
N HIS A 695 -39.21 -16.60 10.24
CA HIS A 695 -40.38 -15.78 10.57
C HIS A 695 -40.02 -14.32 10.83
N LEU A 696 -38.92 -14.02 11.54
CA LEU A 696 -38.43 -12.64 11.68
C LEU A 696 -38.14 -12.01 10.32
N LYS A 697 -37.52 -12.75 9.39
CA LYS A 697 -37.36 -12.32 7.99
C LYS A 697 -38.69 -12.10 7.27
N ALA A 698 -39.69 -12.93 7.56
CA ALA A 698 -41.02 -12.76 7.01
C ALA A 698 -41.61 -11.40 7.43
N TYR A 699 -41.53 -11.07 8.72
CA TYR A 699 -41.97 -9.78 9.26
C TYR A 699 -41.13 -8.62 8.72
N ALA A 700 -39.82 -8.77 8.65
CA ALA A 700 -38.89 -7.67 8.41
C ALA A 700 -38.71 -7.29 6.93
N SER A 701 -38.87 -8.25 6.00
CA SER A 701 -38.55 -8.03 4.60
C SER A 701 -39.45 -8.79 3.64
N THR A 702 -39.37 -8.42 2.35
CA THR A 702 -39.96 -9.15 1.22
C THR A 702 -38.96 -10.07 0.51
N GLU A 703 -37.70 -10.08 0.94
CA GLU A 703 -36.63 -10.86 0.30
C GLU A 703 -36.89 -12.38 0.41
N PRO A 704 -36.50 -13.18 -0.59
CA PRO A 704 -36.64 -14.62 -0.52
C PRO A 704 -35.82 -15.22 0.64
N LEU A 705 -36.25 -16.39 1.14
CA LEU A 705 -35.44 -17.17 2.09
C LEU A 705 -34.18 -17.68 1.39
N ASN A 706 -33.06 -17.66 2.10
CA ASN A 706 -31.79 -18.17 1.60
C ASN A 706 -31.66 -19.68 1.85
N ASN A 707 -32.27 -20.16 2.94
CA ASN A 707 -32.37 -21.59 3.24
C ASN A 707 -33.78 -22.13 2.97
N VAL A 708 -33.88 -23.46 2.91
CA VAL A 708 -35.16 -24.15 2.82
C VAL A 708 -36.08 -23.72 3.97
N CYS A 709 -37.33 -23.42 3.65
CA CYS A 709 -38.36 -23.09 4.63
C CYS A 709 -38.65 -24.30 5.53
N VAL A 710 -38.49 -24.15 6.85
CA VAL A 710 -38.66 -25.27 7.81
C VAL A 710 -40.03 -25.27 8.52
N ASP A 711 -40.79 -24.19 8.35
CA ASP A 711 -42.12 -24.03 8.95
C ASP A 711 -43.08 -23.40 7.95
N GLU A 712 -44.09 -24.17 7.54
CA GLU A 712 -45.06 -23.81 6.50
C GLU A 712 -45.86 -22.54 6.85
N ARG A 713 -45.95 -22.20 8.14
CA ARG A 713 -46.62 -20.99 8.64
C ARG A 713 -45.91 -19.70 8.27
N PHE A 714 -44.68 -19.76 7.76
CA PHE A 714 -43.96 -18.64 7.17
C PHE A 714 -44.84 -17.88 6.15
N ASN A 715 -45.65 -18.61 5.36
CA ASN A 715 -46.53 -18.04 4.35
C ASN A 715 -47.78 -17.35 4.90
N LEU A 716 -48.06 -17.48 6.21
CA LEU A 716 -49.18 -16.80 6.87
C LEU A 716 -48.82 -15.36 7.28
N VAL A 717 -47.52 -15.05 7.37
CA VAL A 717 -47.05 -13.70 7.71
C VAL A 717 -47.16 -12.79 6.49
N LYS A 718 -47.79 -11.62 6.67
CA LYS A 718 -47.75 -10.56 5.66
C LYS A 718 -46.29 -10.07 5.53
N ARG A 719 -45.64 -10.40 4.42
CA ARG A 719 -44.21 -10.11 4.22
C ARG A 719 -43.88 -8.61 4.35
N GLY A 720 -42.81 -8.27 5.07
CA GLY A 720 -42.32 -6.90 5.25
C GLY A 720 -43.22 -5.98 6.09
N CYS A 721 -44.16 -6.55 6.86
CA CYS A 721 -45.13 -5.73 7.62
C CYS A 721 -44.56 -5.12 8.91
N ALA A 722 -43.41 -5.58 9.39
CA ALA A 722 -42.74 -5.08 10.60
C ALA A 722 -41.20 -5.11 10.42
N PRO A 723 -40.61 -4.15 9.67
CA PRO A 723 -39.16 -4.02 9.51
C PRO A 723 -38.37 -3.74 10.80
N TYR A 724 -39.03 -3.22 11.83
CA TYR A 724 -38.41 -2.79 13.07
C TYR A 724 -38.88 -3.59 14.29
N VAL A 725 -38.00 -3.76 15.30
CA VAL A 725 -38.27 -4.53 16.52
C VAL A 725 -39.49 -3.98 17.26
N GLU A 726 -39.62 -2.66 17.34
CA GLU A 726 -40.76 -1.95 17.93
C GLU A 726 -42.09 -2.40 17.30
N TRP A 727 -42.08 -2.65 15.99
CA TRP A 727 -43.26 -3.01 15.20
C TRP A 727 -43.60 -4.49 15.23
N LEU A 728 -42.84 -5.31 15.97
CA LEU A 728 -43.25 -6.67 16.29
C LEU A 728 -44.45 -6.68 17.26
N GLY A 729 -44.71 -5.59 17.98
CA GLY A 729 -45.98 -5.39 18.68
C GLY A 729 -47.04 -4.78 17.77
N GLN A 730 -48.20 -5.42 17.63
CA GLN A 730 -49.28 -4.94 16.76
C GLN A 730 -49.79 -3.56 17.13
N LYS A 731 -49.71 -3.17 18.40
CA LYS A 731 -50.19 -1.87 18.89
C LYS A 731 -49.20 -0.74 18.59
N GLU A 732 -47.92 -1.07 18.49
CA GLU A 732 -46.83 -0.14 18.21
C GLU A 732 -46.52 -0.05 16.71
N ASN A 733 -47.02 -0.99 15.91
CA ASN A 733 -46.94 -0.95 14.45
C ASN A 733 -48.05 -0.07 13.85
N PRO A 734 -47.73 1.00 13.10
CA PRO A 734 -48.73 1.86 12.45
C PRO A 734 -49.68 1.13 11.49
N ASN A 735 -49.27 -0.03 10.97
CA ASN A 735 -50.08 -0.84 10.04
C ASN A 735 -50.93 -1.89 10.75
N GLY A 736 -50.86 -2.00 12.09
CA GLY A 736 -51.62 -2.96 12.88
C GLY A 736 -51.19 -4.43 12.73
N TYR A 737 -50.07 -4.70 12.06
CA TYR A 737 -49.48 -6.04 11.94
C TYR A 737 -48.34 -6.22 12.96
N GLY A 738 -47.99 -7.46 13.29
CA GLY A 738 -46.93 -7.73 14.26
C GLY A 738 -46.92 -9.18 14.71
N TRP A 739 -45.86 -9.55 15.40
CA TRP A 739 -45.67 -10.87 16.01
C TRP A 739 -46.66 -11.12 17.15
N ALA A 740 -46.85 -10.12 18.02
CA ALA A 740 -47.69 -10.25 19.21
C ALA A 740 -48.81 -9.19 19.25
N THR A 741 -49.95 -9.58 19.82
CA THR A 741 -51.14 -8.72 20.02
C THR A 741 -51.02 -7.81 21.26
N GLY A 742 -50.10 -8.14 22.18
CA GLY A 742 -49.84 -7.38 23.41
C GLY A 742 -49.12 -6.05 23.17
N ALA A 743 -49.37 -5.06 24.04
CA ALA A 743 -48.63 -3.79 24.04
C ALA A 743 -47.18 -4.01 24.51
N ASN A 744 -46.27 -3.13 24.10
CA ASN A 744 -44.86 -3.09 24.50
C ASN A 744 -44.08 -4.38 24.21
N TYR A 745 -44.54 -5.19 23.24
CA TYR A 745 -43.86 -6.45 22.91
C TYR A 745 -42.44 -6.18 22.39
N GLY A 746 -42.32 -5.31 21.38
CA GLY A 746 -41.03 -4.91 20.80
C GLY A 746 -40.10 -4.26 21.82
N GLN A 747 -40.64 -3.36 22.66
CA GLN A 747 -39.86 -2.71 23.72
C GLN A 747 -39.20 -3.73 24.67
N GLY A 748 -39.93 -4.79 25.06
CA GLY A 748 -39.34 -5.80 25.92
C GLY A 748 -38.27 -6.67 25.25
N ILE A 749 -38.19 -6.69 23.91
CA ILE A 749 -37.04 -7.29 23.19
C ILE A 749 -35.86 -6.33 23.24
N ILE A 750 -36.10 -5.04 22.98
CA ILE A 750 -35.08 -3.97 23.05
C ILE A 750 -34.46 -3.90 24.46
N ASP A 751 -35.25 -4.02 25.51
CA ASP A 751 -34.78 -4.03 26.91
C ASP A 751 -33.82 -5.20 27.20
N ILE A 752 -33.92 -6.30 26.46
CA ILE A 752 -32.98 -7.43 26.53
C ILE A 752 -31.78 -7.19 25.63
N MET A 753 -31.97 -6.64 24.42
CA MET A 753 -30.88 -6.28 23.51
C MET A 753 -29.91 -5.28 24.16
N ASN A 754 -30.42 -4.28 24.87
CA ASN A 754 -29.61 -3.26 25.57
C ASN A 754 -28.77 -3.82 26.73
N ARG A 755 -28.94 -5.10 27.08
CA ARG A 755 -28.15 -5.79 28.11
C ARG A 755 -27.02 -6.62 27.52
N ILE A 756 -26.92 -6.69 26.20
CA ILE A 756 -25.82 -7.36 25.52
C ILE A 756 -24.55 -6.53 25.76
N PRO A 757 -23.49 -7.15 26.31
CA PRO A 757 -22.26 -6.47 26.70
C PRO A 757 -21.38 -6.05 25.52
#